data_AF-A0A7I7YHF0-F1
#
_entry.id   AF-A0A7I7YHF0-F1
#
_cell.length_a   1.000
_cell.length_b   1.000
_cell.length_c   1.000
_cell.angle_alpha   90.00
_cell.angle_beta   90.00
_cell.angle_gamma   90.00
#
_symmetry.space_group_name_H-M   'P 1'
#
loop_
_entity.id
_entity.type
_entity.pdbx_description
1 polymer ?
#
loop_
_entity_poly.entity_id
_entity_poly.type
_entity_poly.pdbx_seq_one_letter_code
_entity_poly.pdbx_strand_id
1 'polypeptide(L)'
;MGGTGGEPGSGGTAGGSGGNGGNGGAGGRGSNGGAGVNSAGGGGGNGGNGGSGGAGGSPGNSASKQVAAANHVFYGSGGNGGAGGDAGNGGTGDDGAPGDNPGYAGGTGGTGGQGGQGGASNQPGTNHGLFGWNGNGGAGGNGGDGGGGGTGGTGVGTVGGTGGNGGDGGAAGAGGAPGNGADAAPASEALPVGTGGNGGNGGSAGTGGNGGQGAPGFDGGAGGNGGHGANGGSGGDGASGQSSFLAQGDNGGDGGAGGTGGNGGAGGTGGIGANGGTGGNAGTGGNGGNAGNGGTAVTTGPGGYGGAGGDGGSGANAGQAGSGGAAAAGAGAGATGGGANGGNGGAGGNSGSGGIDGTFGTNGLGGAGGAGSSVGGNTGTTGVNGATGGTGSSTLTNASVPLTMKSTTNPIVYISVNGGQSVPVEVDTGSTGLVIESQYVPTANLGSSIGSGTASYVGGLTYNYTTYSTTVNFGNGIVTQPTGVDLVSGSAVNNYFGQFGIVGVLGIGPNNGFPGTSTIVTALPGALNNGVLINEPAGVLEFGPNPLPAGTTVTGAPVSTVNVQIGSGTPQTVPVMFDSGGLHGTIPATVLGTGQTSGHVPAGTLISVYTTDGHLLYSYTTTSTNTLAVTGTQMETGYEPFAQQPVYIGYSPSGVGTMVFDT
;
A
#
# COMPACT_ATOMS: atom_id res chain seq x y z
N MET A 1 8.31 -5.96 -30.03
CA MET A 1 7.91 -4.71 -29.34
C MET A 1 6.54 -4.32 -29.85
N GLY A 2 5.69 -3.78 -28.98
CA GLY A 2 4.40 -3.20 -29.39
C GLY A 2 4.57 -1.90 -30.18
N GLY A 3 3.71 -1.66 -31.18
CA GLY A 3 3.71 -0.42 -31.95
C GLY A 3 3.12 0.75 -31.16
N THR A 4 3.38 2.00 -31.58
CA THR A 4 2.74 3.19 -30.99
C THR A 4 1.28 3.31 -31.41
N GLY A 5 0.42 3.83 -30.53
CA GLY A 5 -0.97 4.12 -30.86
C GLY A 5 -1.09 5.16 -31.98
N GLY A 6 -2.13 5.02 -32.83
CA GLY A 6 -2.38 5.96 -33.94
C GLY A 6 -2.81 7.35 -33.46
N GLU A 7 -2.37 8.38 -34.18
CA GLU A 7 -2.75 9.77 -33.95
C GLU A 7 -4.16 10.06 -34.52
N PRO A 8 -5.04 10.77 -33.82
CA PRO A 8 -6.35 11.15 -34.33
C PRO A 8 -6.26 12.17 -35.48
N GLY A 9 -7.26 12.18 -36.37
CA GLY A 9 -7.33 13.10 -37.51
C GLY A 9 -7.54 14.57 -37.11
N SER A 10 -6.95 15.51 -37.85
CA SER A 10 -7.07 16.95 -37.63
C SER A 10 -8.45 17.48 -38.09
N GLY A 11 -9.35 17.80 -37.16
CA GLY A 11 -10.67 18.36 -37.47
C GLY A 11 -11.19 19.33 -36.40
N GLY A 12 -11.80 20.44 -36.82
CA GLY A 12 -12.27 21.54 -35.96
C GLY A 12 -13.52 21.27 -35.12
N THR A 13 -13.91 20.01 -34.93
CA THR A 13 -15.09 19.61 -34.14
C THR A 13 -14.75 18.36 -33.32
N ALA A 14 -14.64 18.55 -31.99
CA ALA A 14 -14.35 17.56 -30.93
C ALA A 14 -13.02 16.77 -31.02
N GLY A 15 -12.18 16.89 -29.99
CA GLY A 15 -10.92 16.14 -29.88
C GLY A 15 -11.16 14.63 -29.70
N GLY A 16 -10.70 13.82 -30.66
CA GLY A 16 -10.72 12.36 -30.55
C GLY A 16 -9.70 11.82 -29.54
N SER A 17 -9.92 10.61 -29.03
CA SER A 17 -8.94 9.90 -28.19
C SER A 17 -7.72 9.43 -28.99
N GLY A 18 -6.53 9.48 -28.40
CA GLY A 18 -5.35 8.82 -28.95
C GLY A 18 -5.51 7.30 -29.01
N GLY A 19 -4.96 6.64 -30.02
CA GLY A 19 -5.01 5.17 -30.10
C GLY A 19 -4.22 4.50 -28.97
N ASN A 20 -4.61 3.31 -28.53
CA ASN A 20 -3.83 2.56 -27.54
C ASN A 20 -2.50 2.06 -28.13
N GLY A 21 -1.47 1.99 -27.29
CA GLY A 21 -0.22 1.33 -27.63
C GLY A 21 -0.43 -0.16 -27.91
N GLY A 22 0.32 -0.71 -28.85
CA GLY A 22 0.27 -2.14 -29.17
C GLY A 22 0.86 -2.99 -28.05
N ASN A 23 0.37 -4.22 -27.88
CA ASN A 23 0.90 -5.14 -26.87
C ASN A 23 2.30 -5.66 -27.26
N GLY A 24 3.10 -5.97 -26.24
CA GLY A 24 4.35 -6.68 -26.38
C GLY A 24 4.14 -8.11 -26.87
N GLY A 25 5.11 -8.65 -27.62
CA GLY A 25 5.05 -10.03 -28.12
C GLY A 25 5.38 -11.03 -27.01
N ALA A 26 4.75 -12.21 -27.02
CA ALA A 26 5.05 -13.27 -26.04
C ALA A 26 6.44 -13.89 -26.26
N GLY A 27 7.07 -14.32 -25.16
CA GLY A 27 8.32 -15.08 -25.18
C GLY A 27 8.14 -16.52 -25.65
N GLY A 28 9.13 -17.06 -26.36
CA GLY A 28 9.11 -18.45 -26.83
C GLY A 28 9.31 -19.45 -25.69
N ARG A 29 8.72 -20.66 -25.77
CA ARG A 29 8.95 -21.72 -24.78
C ARG A 29 10.33 -22.36 -24.97
N GLY A 30 10.98 -22.73 -23.86
CA GLY A 30 12.19 -23.53 -23.87
C GLY A 30 11.94 -24.96 -24.36
N SER A 31 12.93 -25.57 -25.00
CA SER A 31 12.87 -26.98 -25.40
C SER A 31 13.01 -27.91 -24.19
N ASN A 32 12.35 -29.06 -24.18
CA ASN A 32 12.67 -30.08 -23.19
C ASN A 32 14.09 -30.62 -23.39
N GLY A 33 14.61 -31.30 -22.36
CA GLY A 33 15.81 -32.09 -22.44
C GLY A 33 15.79 -33.09 -23.59
N GLY A 34 16.99 -33.48 -24.04
CA GLY A 34 17.15 -34.61 -24.93
C GLY A 34 17.34 -35.90 -24.14
N ALA A 35 16.79 -37.01 -24.67
CA ALA A 35 16.83 -38.30 -23.99
C ALA A 35 18.27 -38.76 -23.75
N GLY A 36 18.60 -39.03 -22.48
CA GLY A 36 19.91 -39.54 -22.09
C GLY A 36 20.06 -41.02 -22.43
N VAL A 37 20.40 -41.37 -23.67
CA VAL A 37 20.65 -42.78 -24.04
C VAL A 37 22.00 -43.22 -23.44
N ASN A 38 21.97 -44.00 -22.36
CA ASN A 38 23.15 -44.39 -21.57
C ASN A 38 23.95 -43.20 -21.03
N SER A 39 23.25 -42.13 -20.67
CA SER A 39 23.86 -40.91 -20.12
C SER A 39 22.90 -40.22 -19.14
N ALA A 40 23.39 -39.15 -18.50
CA ALA A 40 22.53 -38.20 -17.80
C ALA A 40 21.44 -37.67 -18.75
N GLY A 41 20.27 -37.36 -18.17
CA GLY A 41 19.18 -36.72 -18.89
C GLY A 41 19.58 -35.32 -19.34
N GLY A 42 19.15 -34.92 -20.54
CA GLY A 42 19.39 -33.58 -21.05
C GLY A 42 18.68 -32.51 -20.21
N GLY A 43 19.34 -31.36 -20.02
CA GLY A 43 18.71 -30.22 -19.36
C GLY A 43 17.64 -29.56 -20.24
N GLY A 44 16.59 -29.03 -19.62
CA GLY A 44 15.60 -28.20 -20.28
C GLY A 44 16.18 -26.85 -20.72
N GLY A 45 15.76 -26.38 -21.89
CA GLY A 45 16.09 -25.07 -22.41
C GLY A 45 15.32 -23.96 -21.70
N ASN A 46 15.88 -22.76 -21.69
CA ASN A 46 15.25 -21.60 -21.02
C ASN A 46 14.09 -21.04 -21.85
N GLY A 47 13.11 -20.49 -21.15
CA GLY A 47 12.05 -19.69 -21.74
C GLY A 47 12.58 -18.35 -22.27
N GLY A 48 12.01 -17.89 -23.37
CA GLY A 48 12.30 -16.60 -23.98
C GLY A 48 11.59 -15.46 -23.26
N ASN A 49 12.16 -14.26 -23.33
CA ASN A 49 11.58 -13.07 -22.71
C ASN A 49 10.37 -12.55 -23.49
N GLY A 50 9.40 -12.00 -22.77
CA GLY A 50 8.33 -11.21 -23.35
C GLY A 50 8.83 -9.85 -23.83
N GLY A 51 8.24 -9.34 -24.92
CA GLY A 51 8.56 -8.03 -25.46
C GLY A 51 7.84 -6.90 -24.72
N SER A 52 8.40 -5.69 -24.72
CA SER A 52 7.73 -4.53 -24.11
C SER A 52 6.46 -4.10 -24.88
N GLY A 53 5.49 -3.59 -24.13
CA GLY A 53 4.32 -2.90 -24.66
C GLY A 53 4.69 -1.58 -25.33
N GLY A 54 3.90 -1.18 -26.33
CA GLY A 54 4.06 0.06 -27.07
C GLY A 54 3.48 1.26 -26.32
N ALA A 55 3.96 2.46 -26.62
CA ALA A 55 3.44 3.68 -26.01
C ALA A 55 2.03 4.02 -26.57
N GLY A 56 1.20 4.65 -25.74
CA GLY A 56 -0.08 5.23 -26.17
C GLY A 56 0.08 6.30 -27.26
N GLY A 57 -0.96 6.52 -28.06
CA GLY A 57 -1.04 7.59 -29.06
C GLY A 57 -1.44 8.94 -28.43
N SER A 58 -1.10 10.05 -29.09
CA SER A 58 -1.41 11.39 -28.57
C SER A 58 -2.92 11.72 -28.70
N PRO A 59 -3.46 12.58 -27.82
CA PRO A 59 -4.86 13.00 -27.89
C PRO A 59 -5.13 13.94 -29.08
N GLY A 60 -6.40 14.10 -29.44
CA GLY A 60 -6.85 14.98 -30.53
C GLY A 60 -6.63 16.46 -30.25
N ASN A 61 -6.11 17.18 -31.26
CA ASN A 61 -5.73 18.59 -31.15
C ASN A 61 -6.88 19.56 -31.45
N SER A 62 -6.99 20.63 -30.64
CA SER A 62 -7.66 21.89 -31.01
C SER A 62 -6.67 22.92 -31.55
N ALA A 63 -7.15 23.90 -32.32
CA ALA A 63 -6.31 24.87 -33.04
C ALA A 63 -5.54 25.86 -32.12
N SER A 64 -6.05 26.18 -30.93
CA SER A 64 -5.33 26.92 -29.88
C SER A 64 -6.09 26.86 -28.54
N LYS A 65 -5.41 27.19 -27.41
CA LYS A 65 -6.05 27.29 -26.08
C LYS A 65 -7.17 28.35 -26.08
N GLN A 66 -6.99 29.47 -26.77
CA GLN A 66 -8.04 30.51 -26.88
C GLN A 66 -9.26 30.05 -27.69
N VAL A 67 -9.04 29.28 -28.77
CA VAL A 67 -10.13 28.73 -29.60
C VAL A 67 -10.88 27.62 -28.85
N ALA A 68 -10.19 26.82 -28.04
CA ALA A 68 -10.82 25.80 -27.19
C ALA A 68 -11.72 26.41 -26.11
N ALA A 69 -11.24 27.45 -25.42
CA ALA A 69 -12.02 28.17 -24.41
C ALA A 69 -13.26 28.85 -25.00
N ALA A 70 -13.14 29.47 -26.18
CA ALA A 70 -14.26 30.14 -26.85
C ALA A 70 -15.36 29.20 -27.35
N ASN A 71 -15.04 27.91 -27.56
CA ASN A 71 -15.95 26.92 -28.13
C ASN A 71 -16.30 25.77 -27.17
N HIS A 72 -15.92 25.85 -25.89
CA HIS A 72 -16.10 24.79 -24.89
C HIS A 72 -15.59 23.40 -25.35
N VAL A 73 -14.44 23.37 -26.03
CA VAL A 73 -13.83 22.13 -26.54
C VAL A 73 -12.87 21.55 -25.50
N PHE A 74 -13.18 20.35 -25.00
CA PHE A 74 -12.34 19.55 -24.10
C PHE A 74 -11.26 18.77 -24.89
N TYR A 75 -10.14 18.39 -24.26
CA TYR A 75 -9.16 17.49 -24.90
C TYR A 75 -9.80 16.08 -25.06
N GLY A 76 -9.35 15.33 -26.06
CA GLY A 76 -9.52 13.88 -26.08
C GLY A 76 -8.59 13.20 -25.06
N SER A 77 -8.89 11.96 -24.64
CA SER A 77 -8.00 11.20 -23.76
C SER A 77 -6.71 10.80 -24.47
N GLY A 78 -5.60 10.72 -23.73
CA GLY A 78 -4.42 10.00 -24.21
C GLY A 78 -4.71 8.54 -24.49
N GLY A 79 -3.98 7.97 -25.45
CA GLY A 79 -3.98 6.53 -25.62
C GLY A 79 -3.34 5.84 -24.41
N ASN A 80 -3.91 4.72 -23.98
CA ASN A 80 -3.29 3.91 -22.94
C ASN A 80 -1.99 3.29 -23.45
N GLY A 81 -1.02 3.08 -22.56
CA GLY A 81 0.13 2.24 -22.85
C GLY A 81 -0.29 0.79 -23.14
N GLY A 82 0.38 0.14 -24.08
CA GLY A 82 0.15 -1.27 -24.39
C GLY A 82 0.71 -2.19 -23.30
N ALA A 83 0.12 -3.37 -23.10
CA ALA A 83 0.63 -4.32 -22.11
C ALA A 83 1.99 -4.90 -22.53
N GLY A 84 2.86 -5.18 -21.55
CA GLY A 84 4.04 -6.00 -21.75
C GLY A 84 3.66 -7.43 -22.15
N GLY A 85 4.48 -8.08 -22.97
CA GLY A 85 4.28 -9.46 -23.36
C GLY A 85 4.67 -10.42 -22.23
N ASP A 86 3.93 -11.50 -22.06
CA ASP A 86 4.30 -12.56 -21.12
C ASP A 86 5.54 -13.30 -21.61
N ALA A 87 6.36 -13.78 -20.67
CA ALA A 87 7.50 -14.60 -21.01
C ALA A 87 7.13 -16.06 -21.31
N GLY A 88 8.05 -16.77 -21.95
CA GLY A 88 7.92 -18.20 -22.19
C GLY A 88 8.39 -19.04 -21.00
N ASN A 89 7.81 -20.22 -20.85
CA ASN A 89 8.21 -21.17 -19.80
C ASN A 89 9.50 -21.91 -20.18
N GLY A 90 10.28 -22.29 -19.18
CA GLY A 90 11.41 -23.21 -19.32
C GLY A 90 10.96 -24.63 -19.66
N GLY A 91 11.79 -25.36 -20.40
CA GLY A 91 11.57 -26.77 -20.73
C GLY A 91 11.89 -27.69 -19.56
N THR A 92 11.28 -28.87 -19.53
CA THR A 92 11.58 -29.88 -18.50
C THR A 92 12.92 -30.55 -18.78
N GLY A 93 13.63 -30.93 -17.71
CA GLY A 93 14.76 -31.85 -17.83
C GLY A 93 14.29 -33.28 -18.09
N ASP A 94 15.10 -34.07 -18.78
CA ASP A 94 14.80 -35.46 -19.08
C ASP A 94 15.27 -36.41 -17.99
N ASP A 95 14.67 -37.61 -17.91
CA ASP A 95 15.10 -38.64 -16.97
C ASP A 95 16.50 -39.17 -17.32
N GLY A 96 17.25 -39.55 -16.28
CA GLY A 96 18.50 -40.27 -16.45
C GLY A 96 18.26 -41.73 -16.83
N ALA A 97 19.09 -42.28 -17.72
CA ALA A 97 19.00 -43.69 -18.06
C ALA A 97 19.42 -44.61 -16.88
N PRO A 98 18.96 -45.86 -16.86
CA PRO A 98 19.61 -46.92 -16.09
C PRO A 98 21.07 -47.10 -16.51
N GLY A 99 22.00 -47.39 -15.58
CA GLY A 99 23.39 -47.63 -15.97
C GLY A 99 24.36 -48.01 -14.86
N ASP A 100 25.55 -48.44 -15.29
CA ASP A 100 26.72 -48.77 -14.47
C ASP A 100 27.58 -47.51 -14.25
N ASN A 101 28.09 -47.28 -13.02
CA ASN A 101 28.26 -45.98 -12.29
C ASN A 101 26.97 -45.57 -11.58
N PRO A 102 26.96 -44.73 -10.51
CA PRO A 102 25.69 -44.26 -9.92
C PRO A 102 24.68 -44.01 -11.04
N GLY A 103 23.44 -44.51 -10.92
CA GLY A 103 22.44 -44.38 -11.98
C GLY A 103 22.45 -42.98 -12.56
N TYR A 104 22.24 -42.82 -13.86
CA TYR A 104 22.50 -41.52 -14.47
C TYR A 104 21.59 -40.44 -13.87
N ALA A 105 22.12 -39.24 -13.63
CA ALA A 105 21.33 -38.15 -13.07
C ALA A 105 20.23 -37.71 -14.05
N GLY A 106 19.09 -37.28 -13.50
CA GLY A 106 18.09 -36.56 -14.28
C GLY A 106 18.58 -35.18 -14.69
N GLY A 107 18.09 -34.69 -15.83
CA GLY A 107 18.38 -33.36 -16.33
C GLY A 107 17.73 -32.26 -15.50
N THR A 108 18.38 -31.11 -15.39
CA THR A 108 17.80 -29.94 -14.72
C THR A 108 16.74 -29.29 -15.60
N GLY A 109 15.66 -28.77 -15.01
CA GLY A 109 14.69 -27.95 -15.74
C GLY A 109 15.28 -26.60 -16.17
N GLY A 110 14.78 -26.06 -17.28
CA GLY A 110 15.18 -24.74 -17.77
C GLY A 110 14.50 -23.61 -17.00
N THR A 111 15.12 -22.42 -16.97
CA THR A 111 14.54 -21.26 -16.29
C THR A 111 13.39 -20.66 -17.11
N GLY A 112 12.41 -20.05 -16.45
CA GLY A 112 11.40 -19.23 -17.11
C GLY A 112 11.98 -17.92 -17.68
N GLY A 113 11.36 -17.38 -18.73
CA GLY A 113 11.76 -16.10 -19.31
C GLY A 113 11.29 -14.88 -18.51
N GLN A 114 11.84 -13.70 -18.78
CA GLN A 114 11.39 -12.45 -18.15
C GLN A 114 10.18 -11.83 -18.86
N GLY A 115 9.20 -11.35 -18.09
CA GLY A 115 8.05 -10.61 -18.61
C GLY A 115 8.43 -9.24 -19.20
N GLY A 116 7.70 -8.79 -20.20
CA GLY A 116 7.94 -7.52 -20.87
C GLY A 116 7.47 -6.31 -20.06
N GLN A 117 8.13 -5.17 -20.20
CA GLN A 117 7.70 -3.91 -19.57
C GLN A 117 6.37 -3.41 -20.17
N GLY A 118 5.47 -2.88 -19.33
CA GLY A 118 4.29 -2.16 -19.78
C GLY A 118 4.63 -0.87 -20.52
N GLY A 119 3.87 -0.53 -21.55
CA GLY A 119 4.04 0.72 -22.30
C GLY A 119 3.62 1.93 -21.47
N ALA A 120 4.31 3.06 -21.61
CA ALA A 120 3.85 4.32 -21.04
C ALA A 120 2.67 4.88 -21.84
N SER A 121 1.77 5.57 -21.17
CA SER A 121 0.78 6.41 -21.84
C SER A 121 1.44 7.70 -22.37
N ASN A 122 0.84 8.36 -23.37
CA ASN A 122 1.43 9.53 -24.04
C ASN A 122 0.56 10.79 -23.92
N GLN A 123 1.19 11.90 -23.54
CA GLN A 123 0.64 13.26 -23.54
C GLN A 123 1.75 14.28 -23.85
N PRO A 124 1.85 14.84 -25.07
CA PRO A 124 2.81 15.89 -25.38
C PRO A 124 2.45 17.21 -24.70
N GLY A 125 3.41 17.86 -24.03
CA GLY A 125 3.21 19.13 -23.31
C GLY A 125 2.84 20.36 -24.17
N THR A 126 2.68 20.21 -25.49
CA THR A 126 2.40 21.32 -26.43
C THR A 126 0.96 21.36 -26.96
N ASN A 127 0.09 20.43 -26.58
CA ASN A 127 -1.26 20.35 -27.15
C ASN A 127 -2.20 21.42 -26.55
N HIS A 128 -3.10 21.97 -27.36
CA HIS A 128 -3.76 23.27 -27.09
C HIS A 128 -5.27 23.19 -26.74
N GLY A 129 -5.68 22.35 -25.78
CA GLY A 129 -7.06 22.24 -25.25
C GLY A 129 -7.25 22.84 -23.84
N LEU A 130 -8.44 22.68 -23.22
CA LEU A 130 -8.78 23.20 -21.89
C LEU A 130 -8.61 22.20 -20.71
N PHE A 131 -9.17 20.97 -20.80
CA PHE A 131 -9.01 19.86 -19.81
C PHE A 131 -9.01 18.47 -20.47
N GLY A 132 -8.11 17.56 -20.06
CA GLY A 132 -7.94 16.23 -20.66
C GLY A 132 -7.72 15.11 -19.65
N TRP A 133 -8.02 13.87 -20.06
CA TRP A 133 -7.90 12.67 -19.24
C TRP A 133 -6.56 11.99 -19.53
N ASN A 134 -5.82 11.66 -18.47
CA ASN A 134 -4.53 10.99 -18.60
C ASN A 134 -4.76 9.53 -18.99
N GLY A 135 -4.06 9.06 -20.04
CA GLY A 135 -4.08 7.65 -20.39
C GLY A 135 -3.40 6.82 -19.30
N ASN A 136 -3.86 5.59 -19.11
CA ASN A 136 -3.25 4.68 -18.14
C ASN A 136 -1.93 4.10 -18.67
N GLY A 137 -1.03 3.78 -17.74
CA GLY A 137 0.12 2.94 -18.06
C GLY A 137 -0.32 1.52 -18.44
N GLY A 138 0.41 0.89 -19.35
CA GLY A 138 0.20 -0.51 -19.70
C GLY A 138 0.66 -1.44 -18.58
N ALA A 139 -0.01 -2.57 -18.37
CA ALA A 139 0.43 -3.57 -17.39
C ALA A 139 1.77 -4.20 -17.80
N GLY A 140 2.59 -4.59 -16.82
CA GLY A 140 3.77 -5.42 -17.03
C GLY A 140 3.38 -6.86 -17.42
N GLY A 141 4.20 -7.50 -18.23
CA GLY A 141 4.02 -8.90 -18.62
C GLY A 141 4.43 -9.85 -17.50
N ASN A 142 3.80 -11.02 -17.44
CA ASN A 142 4.14 -12.03 -16.45
C ASN A 142 5.48 -12.70 -16.77
N GLY A 143 6.19 -13.14 -15.73
CA GLY A 143 7.34 -14.01 -15.88
C GLY A 143 6.94 -15.43 -16.27
N GLY A 144 7.82 -16.13 -16.99
CA GLY A 144 7.57 -17.51 -17.41
C GLY A 144 7.83 -18.51 -16.29
N ASP A 145 7.16 -19.66 -16.31
CA ASP A 145 7.41 -20.70 -15.30
C ASP A 145 8.74 -21.44 -15.56
N GLY A 146 9.41 -21.87 -14.49
CA GLY A 146 10.55 -22.78 -14.57
C GLY A 146 10.14 -24.21 -14.90
N GLY A 147 10.98 -24.92 -15.65
CA GLY A 147 10.75 -26.32 -16.01
C GLY A 147 11.03 -27.28 -14.86
N GLY A 148 10.33 -28.42 -14.80
CA GLY A 148 10.64 -29.48 -13.83
C GLY A 148 11.97 -30.18 -14.11
N GLY A 149 12.64 -30.67 -13.07
CA GLY A 149 13.80 -31.55 -13.20
C GLY A 149 13.41 -33.00 -13.48
N GLY A 150 14.24 -33.71 -14.25
CA GLY A 150 14.05 -35.12 -14.58
C GLY A 150 14.39 -36.05 -13.42
N THR A 151 13.84 -37.26 -13.42
CA THR A 151 14.14 -38.27 -12.40
C THR A 151 15.50 -38.91 -12.64
N GLY A 152 16.17 -39.31 -11.56
CA GLY A 152 17.41 -40.06 -11.62
C GLY A 152 17.17 -41.49 -12.09
N GLY A 153 18.09 -42.03 -12.89
CA GLY A 153 18.04 -43.38 -13.40
C GLY A 153 18.28 -44.44 -12.32
N THR A 154 17.77 -45.65 -12.54
CA THR A 154 18.02 -46.78 -11.65
C THR A 154 19.48 -47.24 -11.75
N GLY A 155 20.14 -47.45 -10.61
CA GLY A 155 21.51 -47.99 -10.59
C GLY A 155 21.55 -49.45 -11.04
N VAL A 156 22.55 -49.80 -11.84
CA VAL A 156 22.85 -51.20 -12.21
C VAL A 156 24.21 -51.54 -11.60
N GLY A 157 24.17 -52.33 -10.51
CA GLY A 157 25.35 -52.62 -9.70
C GLY A 157 25.90 -51.42 -8.91
N THR A 158 25.13 -50.35 -8.76
CA THR A 158 25.52 -49.06 -8.16
C THR A 158 24.36 -48.38 -7.42
N VAL A 159 24.63 -47.24 -6.77
CA VAL A 159 23.59 -46.37 -6.18
C VAL A 159 22.68 -45.80 -7.25
N GLY A 160 21.46 -45.42 -6.87
CA GLY A 160 20.52 -44.75 -7.80
C GLY A 160 20.99 -43.35 -8.20
N GLY A 161 20.52 -42.89 -9.36
CA GLY A 161 20.85 -41.55 -9.87
C GLY A 161 20.17 -40.44 -9.10
N THR A 162 20.80 -39.26 -9.05
CA THR A 162 20.16 -38.10 -8.45
C THR A 162 19.08 -37.53 -9.37
N GLY A 163 17.97 -37.06 -8.81
CA GLY A 163 17.01 -36.26 -9.55
C GLY A 163 17.60 -34.91 -9.96
N GLY A 164 17.15 -34.38 -11.10
CA GLY A 164 17.51 -33.06 -11.59
C GLY A 164 16.81 -31.96 -10.80
N ASN A 165 17.43 -30.79 -10.68
CA ASN A 165 16.80 -29.64 -10.05
C ASN A 165 15.70 -29.05 -10.94
N GLY A 166 14.66 -28.51 -10.33
CA GLY A 166 13.69 -27.67 -11.01
C GLY A 166 14.31 -26.34 -11.43
N GLY A 167 13.85 -25.77 -12.54
CA GLY A 167 14.26 -24.45 -13.01
C GLY A 167 13.58 -23.34 -12.23
N ASP A 168 14.26 -22.20 -12.13
CA ASP A 168 13.69 -21.00 -11.50
C ASP A 168 12.60 -20.37 -12.38
N GLY A 169 11.61 -19.76 -11.74
CA GLY A 169 10.66 -18.90 -12.43
C GLY A 169 11.34 -17.66 -13.02
N GLY A 170 10.71 -17.06 -14.02
CA GLY A 170 11.16 -15.80 -14.62
C GLY A 170 10.58 -14.59 -13.91
N ALA A 171 11.34 -13.49 -13.82
CA ALA A 171 10.85 -12.25 -13.23
C ALA A 171 9.77 -11.59 -14.11
N ALA A 172 8.80 -10.92 -13.49
CA ALA A 172 7.79 -10.18 -14.22
C ALA A 172 8.30 -8.81 -14.71
N GLY A 173 7.60 -8.23 -15.70
CA GLY A 173 7.80 -6.86 -16.14
C GLY A 173 7.12 -5.85 -15.22
N ALA A 174 7.65 -4.64 -15.14
CA ALA A 174 6.99 -3.54 -14.42
C ALA A 174 5.84 -2.95 -15.24
N GLY A 175 4.90 -2.32 -14.55
CA GLY A 175 3.86 -1.52 -15.18
C GLY A 175 4.41 -0.23 -15.80
N GLY A 176 3.76 0.25 -16.84
CA GLY A 176 4.08 1.51 -17.51
C GLY A 176 3.63 2.73 -16.72
N ALA A 177 4.22 3.88 -16.97
CA ALA A 177 3.76 5.14 -16.38
C ALA A 177 2.42 5.60 -17.00
N PRO A 178 1.55 6.26 -16.22
CA PRO A 178 0.40 6.97 -16.77
C PRO A 178 0.84 8.22 -17.55
N GLY A 179 -0.12 8.92 -18.15
CA GLY A 179 0.15 10.08 -19.00
C GLY A 179 0.37 11.35 -18.19
N ASN A 180 1.42 12.11 -18.51
CA ASN A 180 1.69 13.38 -17.82
C ASN A 180 0.66 14.45 -18.23
N GLY A 181 -0.42 14.60 -17.47
CA GLY A 181 -1.42 15.65 -17.71
C GLY A 181 -0.84 17.05 -17.52
N ALA A 182 -0.78 17.83 -18.60
CA ALA A 182 -0.38 19.25 -18.51
C ALA A 182 -1.46 20.09 -17.80
N ASP A 183 -2.76 19.78 -17.97
CA ASP A 183 -3.89 20.50 -17.38
C ASP A 183 -4.98 19.49 -16.98
N ALA A 184 -4.86 18.87 -15.79
CA ALA A 184 -5.91 18.01 -15.23
C ALA A 184 -7.13 18.86 -14.82
N ALA A 185 -8.34 18.31 -14.95
CA ALA A 185 -9.57 19.03 -14.60
C ALA A 185 -9.65 19.33 -13.09
N PRO A 186 -10.26 20.47 -12.68
CA PRO A 186 -10.49 20.77 -11.27
C PRO A 186 -11.30 19.66 -10.59
N ALA A 187 -10.93 19.32 -9.35
CA ALA A 187 -11.39 18.12 -8.65
C ALA A 187 -12.81 18.19 -8.09
N SER A 188 -13.81 18.33 -8.96
CA SER A 188 -15.16 17.89 -8.60
C SER A 188 -15.24 16.36 -8.75
N GLU A 189 -14.81 15.64 -7.71
CA GLU A 189 -15.02 14.23 -7.28
C GLU A 189 -15.42 13.08 -8.25
N ALA A 190 -15.37 13.20 -9.58
CA ALA A 190 -15.87 12.13 -10.45
C ALA A 190 -15.18 11.97 -11.82
N LEU A 191 -13.97 12.51 -12.02
CA LEU A 191 -13.25 12.40 -13.30
C LEU A 191 -11.98 11.54 -13.15
N PRO A 192 -11.88 10.39 -13.84
CA PRO A 192 -10.70 9.54 -13.85
C PRO A 192 -9.37 10.27 -14.16
N VAL A 193 -8.49 10.23 -13.16
CA VAL A 193 -7.04 10.48 -13.28
C VAL A 193 -6.36 9.25 -13.89
N GLY A 194 -5.16 9.46 -14.46
CA GLY A 194 -4.38 8.36 -14.98
C GLY A 194 -3.93 7.45 -13.84
N THR A 195 -3.90 6.15 -14.10
CA THR A 195 -3.31 5.17 -13.18
C THR A 195 -2.04 4.61 -13.80
N GLY A 196 -0.96 4.54 -13.02
CA GLY A 196 0.19 3.72 -13.37
C GLY A 196 -0.24 2.29 -13.70
N GLY A 197 0.46 1.66 -14.62
CA GLY A 197 0.22 0.28 -14.97
C GLY A 197 0.57 -0.63 -13.79
N ASN A 198 -0.15 -1.74 -13.63
CA ASN A 198 0.19 -2.73 -12.63
C ASN A 198 1.44 -3.51 -13.07
N GLY A 199 2.26 -3.92 -12.11
CA GLY A 199 3.35 -4.86 -12.34
C GLY A 199 2.82 -6.25 -12.70
N GLY A 200 3.59 -7.01 -13.51
CA GLY A 200 3.26 -8.39 -13.84
C GLY A 200 3.51 -9.35 -12.67
N ASN A 201 2.95 -10.56 -12.72
CA ASN A 201 3.22 -11.60 -11.73
C ASN A 201 4.52 -12.36 -12.05
N GLY A 202 5.29 -12.69 -11.02
CA GLY A 202 6.49 -13.52 -11.14
C GLY A 202 6.15 -14.95 -11.54
N GLY A 203 6.99 -15.57 -12.37
CA GLY A 203 6.83 -16.96 -12.80
C GLY A 203 7.03 -17.95 -11.64
N SER A 204 6.26 -19.04 -11.65
CA SER A 204 6.44 -20.11 -10.66
C SER A 204 7.67 -20.95 -10.98
N ALA A 205 8.28 -21.55 -9.96
CA ALA A 205 9.42 -22.42 -10.15
C ALA A 205 9.01 -23.86 -10.51
N GLY A 206 9.94 -24.57 -11.16
CA GLY A 206 9.81 -25.99 -11.44
C GLY A 206 10.11 -26.86 -10.22
N THR A 207 9.49 -28.05 -10.18
CA THR A 207 9.76 -29.06 -9.14
C THR A 207 11.07 -29.80 -9.41
N GLY A 208 11.77 -30.18 -8.35
CA GLY A 208 12.89 -31.12 -8.45
C GLY A 208 12.43 -32.53 -8.81
N GLY A 209 13.24 -33.24 -9.59
CA GLY A 209 13.00 -34.62 -9.97
C GLY A 209 13.31 -35.60 -8.84
N ASN A 210 12.69 -36.78 -8.87
CA ASN A 210 12.95 -37.82 -7.85
C ASN A 210 14.32 -38.48 -8.07
N GLY A 211 14.92 -38.99 -7.00
CA GLY A 211 16.08 -39.87 -7.10
C GLY A 211 15.71 -41.25 -7.65
N GLY A 212 16.66 -41.88 -8.32
CA GLY A 212 16.53 -43.22 -8.88
C GLY A 212 16.71 -44.32 -7.83
N GLN A 213 16.21 -45.51 -8.13
CA GLN A 213 16.38 -46.68 -7.27
C GLN A 213 17.83 -47.20 -7.29
N GLY A 214 18.38 -47.60 -6.14
CA GLY A 214 19.68 -48.28 -6.06
C GLY A 214 19.61 -49.77 -6.42
N ALA A 215 20.72 -50.32 -6.92
CA ALA A 215 20.87 -51.77 -7.09
C ALA A 215 20.95 -52.49 -5.74
N PRO A 216 20.74 -53.82 -5.65
CA PRO A 216 20.89 -54.56 -4.39
C PRO A 216 22.21 -54.25 -3.66
N GLY A 217 22.13 -53.89 -2.38
CA GLY A 217 23.28 -53.46 -1.57
C GLY A 217 23.70 -52.01 -1.74
N PHE A 218 23.01 -51.22 -2.58
CA PHE A 218 23.31 -49.80 -2.84
C PHE A 218 22.14 -48.88 -2.56
N ASP A 219 22.46 -47.69 -2.07
CA ASP A 219 21.49 -46.69 -1.67
C ASP A 219 20.72 -46.09 -2.87
N GLY A 220 19.51 -45.61 -2.61
CA GLY A 220 18.76 -44.82 -3.58
C GLY A 220 19.40 -43.46 -3.83
N GLY A 221 19.16 -42.88 -5.01
CA GLY A 221 19.65 -41.56 -5.36
C GLY A 221 18.93 -40.44 -4.61
N ALA A 222 19.57 -39.29 -4.45
CA ALA A 222 18.93 -38.13 -3.84
C ALA A 222 17.88 -37.51 -4.78
N GLY A 223 16.81 -36.95 -4.21
CA GLY A 223 15.89 -36.08 -4.94
C GLY A 223 16.52 -34.74 -5.31
N GLY A 224 16.13 -34.18 -6.45
CA GLY A 224 16.56 -32.87 -6.90
C GLY A 224 15.87 -31.74 -6.12
N ASN A 225 16.51 -30.58 -6.04
CA ASN A 225 15.93 -29.42 -5.37
C ASN A 225 14.83 -28.78 -6.24
N GLY A 226 13.82 -28.19 -5.60
CA GLY A 226 12.86 -27.32 -6.29
C GLY A 226 13.49 -25.97 -6.66
N GLY A 227 13.04 -25.37 -7.76
CA GLY A 227 13.51 -24.05 -8.21
C GLY A 227 12.95 -22.91 -7.35
N HIS A 228 13.52 -21.72 -7.50
CA HIS A 228 13.05 -20.51 -6.83
C HIS A 228 11.92 -19.82 -7.61
N GLY A 229 10.85 -19.46 -6.91
CA GLY A 229 9.80 -18.62 -7.46
C GLY A 229 10.31 -17.20 -7.70
N ALA A 230 9.85 -16.54 -8.76
CA ALA A 230 10.39 -15.26 -9.17
C ALA A 230 9.65 -14.06 -8.56
N ASN A 231 10.28 -12.89 -8.57
CA ASN A 231 9.65 -11.68 -8.04
C ASN A 231 8.57 -11.14 -8.98
N GLY A 232 7.52 -10.56 -8.38
CA GLY A 232 6.54 -9.74 -9.08
C GLY A 232 7.14 -8.41 -9.56
N GLY A 233 6.55 -7.85 -10.61
CA GLY A 233 6.95 -6.58 -11.20
C GLY A 233 6.48 -5.41 -10.37
N SER A 234 7.19 -4.28 -10.43
CA SER A 234 6.75 -3.06 -9.76
C SER A 234 5.55 -2.41 -10.49
N GLY A 235 4.68 -1.75 -9.75
CA GLY A 235 3.70 -0.84 -10.31
C GLY A 235 4.34 0.40 -10.92
N GLY A 236 3.67 1.03 -11.88
CA GLY A 236 4.11 2.29 -12.47
C GLY A 236 3.81 3.48 -11.56
N ASP A 237 4.75 4.41 -11.41
CA ASP A 237 4.52 5.63 -10.64
C ASP A 237 3.49 6.55 -11.32
N GLY A 238 2.63 7.17 -10.53
CA GLY A 238 1.72 8.22 -10.93
C GLY A 238 2.47 9.48 -11.36
N ALA A 239 2.00 10.13 -12.42
CA ALA A 239 2.53 11.40 -12.89
C ALA A 239 2.07 12.57 -11.99
N SER A 240 3.02 13.44 -11.63
CA SER A 240 2.73 14.72 -11.00
C SER A 240 2.01 15.67 -11.97
N GLY A 241 1.12 16.52 -11.46
CA GLY A 241 0.56 17.63 -12.23
C GLY A 241 1.66 18.62 -12.66
N GLN A 242 1.47 19.33 -13.78
CA GLN A 242 2.52 20.17 -14.38
C GLN A 242 2.13 21.65 -14.58
N SER A 243 0.90 22.11 -14.25
CA SER A 243 0.46 23.50 -14.51
C SER A 243 -0.10 24.29 -13.33
N SER A 244 -0.27 25.60 -13.58
CA SER A 244 -0.75 26.64 -12.66
C SER A 244 -2.25 26.60 -12.35
N PHE A 245 -2.96 25.53 -12.71
CA PHE A 245 -4.38 25.30 -12.41
C PHE A 245 -4.52 24.07 -11.49
N LEU A 246 -5.65 23.94 -10.77
CA LEU A 246 -5.98 22.86 -9.82
C LEU A 246 -5.84 21.46 -10.46
N ALA A 247 -4.62 20.94 -10.55
CA ALA A 247 -4.30 19.68 -11.19
C ALA A 247 -4.09 18.59 -10.14
N GLN A 248 -4.94 17.56 -10.19
CA GLN A 248 -4.80 16.34 -9.40
C GLN A 248 -3.59 15.52 -9.87
N GLY A 249 -2.88 14.88 -8.93
CA GLY A 249 -1.85 13.91 -9.27
C GLY A 249 -2.44 12.56 -9.69
N ASP A 250 -1.76 11.86 -10.59
CA ASP A 250 -2.17 10.52 -11.05
C ASP A 250 -1.89 9.45 -9.99
N ASN A 251 -2.67 8.37 -10.00
CA ASN A 251 -2.44 7.27 -9.06
C ASN A 251 -1.26 6.40 -9.51
N GLY A 252 -0.53 5.85 -8.54
CA GLY A 252 0.41 4.76 -8.79
C GLY A 252 -0.31 3.46 -9.14
N GLY A 253 0.38 2.58 -9.85
CA GLY A 253 -0.10 1.22 -10.16
C GLY A 253 0.28 0.23 -9.06
N ASP A 254 -0.43 -0.89 -9.00
CA ASP A 254 -0.16 -1.94 -8.02
C ASP A 254 1.09 -2.75 -8.38
N GLY A 255 1.79 -3.26 -7.37
CA GLY A 255 2.85 -4.25 -7.55
C GLY A 255 2.29 -5.65 -7.88
N GLY A 256 2.99 -6.40 -8.72
CA GLY A 256 2.60 -7.76 -9.08
C GLY A 256 2.94 -8.80 -8.00
N ALA A 257 2.25 -9.94 -7.99
CA ALA A 257 2.54 -11.00 -7.03
C ALA A 257 3.85 -11.75 -7.35
N GLY A 258 4.51 -12.29 -6.33
CA GLY A 258 5.62 -13.23 -6.51
C GLY A 258 5.16 -14.59 -7.07
N GLY A 259 6.10 -15.36 -7.59
CA GLY A 259 5.89 -16.72 -8.09
C GLY A 259 6.14 -17.78 -7.02
N THR A 260 5.43 -18.91 -7.09
CA THR A 260 5.56 -19.97 -6.08
C THR A 260 6.90 -20.72 -6.18
N GLY A 261 7.44 -21.14 -5.03
CA GLY A 261 8.64 -21.98 -4.97
C GLY A 261 8.37 -23.43 -5.41
N GLY A 262 9.35 -24.06 -6.06
CA GLY A 262 9.22 -25.44 -6.53
C GLY A 262 9.32 -26.46 -5.39
N ASN A 263 8.58 -27.55 -5.47
CA ASN A 263 8.75 -28.67 -4.52
C ASN A 263 10.09 -29.38 -4.75
N GLY A 264 10.71 -29.85 -3.67
CA GLY A 264 11.84 -30.77 -3.76
C GLY A 264 11.39 -32.19 -4.17
N GLY A 265 12.23 -32.88 -4.94
CA GLY A 265 11.97 -34.25 -5.37
C GLY A 265 12.15 -35.25 -4.24
N ALA A 266 11.46 -36.38 -4.31
CA ALA A 266 11.64 -37.46 -3.34
C ALA A 266 12.98 -38.18 -3.56
N GLY A 267 13.57 -38.70 -2.48
CA GLY A 267 14.70 -39.61 -2.58
C GLY A 267 14.29 -40.95 -3.20
N GLY A 268 15.20 -41.55 -3.96
CA GLY A 268 15.00 -42.86 -4.57
C GLY A 268 15.00 -43.98 -3.55
N THR A 269 14.35 -45.11 -3.88
CA THR A 269 14.36 -46.28 -2.99
C THR A 269 15.73 -46.95 -2.98
N GLY A 270 16.15 -47.46 -1.82
CA GLY A 270 17.34 -48.30 -1.74
C GLY A 270 17.17 -49.61 -2.50
N GLY A 271 18.27 -50.24 -2.89
CA GLY A 271 18.26 -51.65 -3.26
C GLY A 271 18.13 -52.56 -2.03
N ILE A 272 17.86 -53.84 -2.25
CA ILE A 272 17.71 -54.84 -1.17
C ILE A 272 18.89 -54.74 -0.19
N GLY A 273 18.58 -54.52 1.10
CA GLY A 273 19.59 -54.40 2.16
C GLY A 273 20.32 -53.05 2.24
N ALA A 274 19.85 -52.01 1.53
CA ALA A 274 20.46 -50.69 1.48
C ALA A 274 19.45 -49.56 1.80
N ASN A 275 19.97 -48.35 2.01
CA ASN A 275 19.19 -47.22 2.48
C ASN A 275 18.43 -46.54 1.33
N GLY A 276 17.33 -45.88 1.66
CA GLY A 276 16.71 -44.93 0.73
C GLY A 276 17.56 -43.66 0.56
N GLY A 277 17.45 -43.02 -0.59
CA GLY A 277 18.09 -41.73 -0.87
C GLY A 277 17.43 -40.58 -0.12
N THR A 278 18.13 -39.47 0.08
CA THR A 278 17.58 -38.28 0.73
C THR A 278 16.62 -37.53 -0.19
N GLY A 279 15.60 -36.87 0.37
CA GLY A 279 14.78 -35.92 -0.38
C GLY A 279 15.55 -34.68 -0.84
N GLY A 280 15.03 -33.97 -1.83
CA GLY A 280 15.54 -32.67 -2.29
C GLY A 280 14.91 -31.50 -1.54
N ASN A 281 15.67 -30.41 -1.38
CA ASN A 281 15.18 -29.21 -0.69
C ASN A 281 14.10 -28.51 -1.50
N ALA A 282 13.18 -27.86 -0.81
CA ALA A 282 12.18 -27.03 -1.47
C ALA A 282 12.74 -25.68 -1.92
N GLY A 283 12.16 -25.14 -2.97
CA GLY A 283 12.42 -23.80 -3.45
C GLY A 283 11.75 -22.72 -2.60
N THR A 284 12.34 -21.53 -2.59
CA THR A 284 11.75 -20.35 -1.95
C THR A 284 10.65 -19.75 -2.82
N GLY A 285 9.64 -19.15 -2.19
CA GLY A 285 8.67 -18.32 -2.89
C GLY A 285 9.30 -16.98 -3.32
N GLY A 286 8.78 -16.40 -4.39
CA GLY A 286 9.19 -15.09 -4.90
C GLY A 286 8.56 -13.94 -4.13
N ASN A 287 9.25 -12.80 -4.10
CA ASN A 287 8.74 -11.60 -3.44
C ASN A 287 7.66 -10.92 -4.29
N GLY A 288 6.70 -10.27 -3.64
CA GLY A 288 5.79 -9.35 -4.30
C GLY A 288 6.52 -8.10 -4.80
N GLY A 289 6.04 -7.52 -5.88
CA GLY A 289 6.54 -6.28 -6.45
C GLY A 289 6.10 -5.07 -5.63
N ASN A 290 6.93 -4.04 -5.57
CA ASN A 290 6.55 -2.78 -4.94
C ASN A 290 5.50 -2.04 -5.77
N ALA A 291 4.58 -1.36 -5.13
CA ALA A 291 3.66 -0.49 -5.85
C ALA A 291 4.32 0.80 -6.34
N GLY A 292 3.67 1.46 -7.29
CA GLY A 292 4.01 2.80 -7.73
C GLY A 292 3.49 3.86 -6.76
N ASN A 293 4.22 4.97 -6.63
CA ASN A 293 3.80 6.11 -5.83
C ASN A 293 2.76 6.94 -6.58
N GLY A 294 1.89 7.64 -5.86
CA GLY A 294 0.99 8.63 -6.47
C GLY A 294 1.72 9.93 -6.82
N GLY A 295 1.27 10.58 -7.89
CA GLY A 295 1.81 11.85 -8.37
C GLY A 295 1.44 13.03 -7.47
N THR A 296 2.31 14.03 -7.39
CA THR A 296 2.06 15.25 -6.59
C THR A 296 1.09 16.21 -7.28
N ALA A 297 0.24 16.90 -6.52
CA ALA A 297 -0.56 18.03 -7.02
C ALA A 297 0.27 19.34 -7.09
N VAL A 298 -0.21 20.37 -7.81
CA VAL A 298 0.57 21.61 -8.09
C VAL A 298 0.09 22.87 -7.34
N THR A 299 -1.16 22.95 -6.88
CA THR A 299 -1.68 24.19 -6.26
C THR A 299 -2.45 23.94 -4.95
N THR A 300 -2.07 24.71 -3.92
CA THR A 300 -2.73 24.89 -2.62
C THR A 300 -4.06 25.66 -2.76
N GLY A 301 -5.13 24.94 -3.10
CA GLY A 301 -6.49 25.45 -3.04
C GLY A 301 -7.48 24.32 -2.76
N PRO A 302 -8.72 24.62 -2.32
CA PRO A 302 -9.76 23.60 -2.14
C PRO A 302 -9.94 22.80 -3.44
N GLY A 303 -9.71 21.49 -3.40
CA GLY A 303 -9.88 20.59 -4.55
C GLY A 303 -8.62 20.29 -5.38
N GLY A 304 -7.40 20.35 -4.81
CA GLY A 304 -6.22 19.65 -5.35
C GLY A 304 -5.93 18.41 -4.51
N TYR A 305 -5.86 17.22 -5.12
CA TYR A 305 -5.52 15.97 -4.42
C TYR A 305 -4.21 15.40 -4.99
N GLY A 306 -3.31 14.94 -4.13
CA GLY A 306 -2.26 14.02 -4.55
C GLY A 306 -2.87 12.72 -5.06
N GLY A 307 -2.22 12.07 -6.03
CA GLY A 307 -2.64 10.75 -6.49
C GLY A 307 -2.46 9.70 -5.39
N ALA A 308 -3.31 8.67 -5.35
CA ALA A 308 -3.12 7.55 -4.44
C ALA A 308 -1.87 6.73 -4.84
N GLY A 309 -1.14 6.20 -3.85
CA GLY A 309 -0.15 5.15 -4.11
C GLY A 309 -0.84 3.83 -4.41
N GLY A 310 -0.21 2.97 -5.20
CA GLY A 310 -0.70 1.61 -5.46
C GLY A 310 -0.47 0.65 -4.29
N ASP A 311 -1.10 -0.51 -4.34
CA ASP A 311 -0.90 -1.60 -3.38
C ASP A 311 0.33 -2.44 -3.72
N GLY A 312 1.11 -2.83 -2.71
CA GLY A 312 2.23 -3.73 -2.87
C GLY A 312 1.77 -5.16 -3.20
N GLY A 313 2.47 -5.84 -4.11
CA GLY A 313 2.14 -7.20 -4.51
C GLY A 313 2.35 -8.22 -3.39
N SER A 314 1.59 -9.31 -3.39
CA SER A 314 1.79 -10.39 -2.41
C SER A 314 3.06 -11.20 -2.67
N GLY A 315 3.76 -11.59 -1.61
CA GLY A 315 4.81 -12.60 -1.66
C GLY A 315 4.20 -14.01 -1.80
N ALA A 316 4.92 -14.91 -2.46
CA ALA A 316 4.41 -16.24 -2.75
C ALA A 316 4.91 -17.31 -1.78
N ASN A 317 4.16 -18.41 -1.71
CA ASN A 317 4.51 -19.54 -0.83
C ASN A 317 5.76 -20.27 -1.33
N ALA A 318 6.48 -20.84 -0.37
CA ALA A 318 7.55 -21.79 -0.65
C ALA A 318 7.03 -23.12 -1.23
N GLY A 319 7.93 -23.87 -1.85
CA GLY A 319 7.68 -25.27 -2.14
C GLY A 319 7.72 -26.16 -0.89
N GLN A 320 7.25 -27.39 -1.05
CA GLN A 320 7.35 -28.44 -0.04
C GLN A 320 8.68 -29.21 -0.15
N ALA A 321 9.19 -29.66 1.00
CA ALA A 321 10.40 -30.47 1.07
C ALA A 321 10.17 -31.85 0.45
N GLY A 322 11.19 -32.39 -0.22
CA GLY A 322 11.20 -33.76 -0.69
C GLY A 322 11.22 -34.75 0.47
N SER A 323 10.42 -35.81 0.37
CA SER A 323 10.47 -36.94 1.29
C SER A 323 11.72 -37.79 1.03
N GLY A 324 12.27 -38.40 2.06
CA GLY A 324 13.29 -39.43 1.88
C GLY A 324 12.75 -40.69 1.20
N GLY A 325 13.62 -41.42 0.52
CA GLY A 325 13.30 -42.67 -0.15
C GLY A 325 13.09 -43.82 0.83
N ALA A 326 12.29 -44.81 0.43
CA ALA A 326 12.10 -46.01 1.23
C ALA A 326 13.35 -46.90 1.21
N ALA A 327 13.62 -47.60 2.31
CA ALA A 327 14.53 -48.74 2.31
C ALA A 327 13.89 -49.95 1.60
N ALA A 328 14.69 -50.81 0.98
CA ALA A 328 14.18 -52.05 0.41
C ALA A 328 14.35 -53.24 1.37
N ALA A 329 13.34 -54.13 1.36
CA ALA A 329 13.26 -55.29 2.23
C ALA A 329 14.41 -56.29 2.00
N GLY A 330 14.98 -56.85 3.08
CA GLY A 330 16.07 -57.85 3.04
C GLY A 330 16.65 -58.17 4.42
N ALA A 331 17.53 -59.18 4.50
CA ALA A 331 18.28 -59.49 5.73
C ALA A 331 19.29 -58.35 6.00
N GLY A 332 19.03 -57.55 7.03
CA GLY A 332 19.72 -56.27 7.26
C GLY A 332 19.10 -55.12 6.46
N ALA A 333 17.80 -54.87 6.64
CA ALA A 333 17.10 -53.77 5.98
C ALA A 333 17.81 -52.43 6.24
N GLY A 334 18.09 -51.67 5.17
CA GLY A 334 18.63 -50.32 5.29
C GLY A 334 17.64 -49.37 5.96
N ALA A 335 18.11 -48.18 6.31
CA ALA A 335 17.27 -47.11 6.82
C ALA A 335 16.53 -46.39 5.69
N THR A 336 15.35 -45.85 5.98
CA THR A 336 14.72 -44.87 5.10
C THR A 336 15.63 -43.66 4.94
N GLY A 337 15.68 -43.07 3.75
CA GLY A 337 16.41 -41.83 3.54
C GLY A 337 15.83 -40.69 4.38
N GLY A 338 16.68 -39.71 4.71
CA GLY A 338 16.24 -38.49 5.39
C GLY A 338 15.34 -37.64 4.49
N GLY A 339 14.38 -36.93 5.07
CA GLY A 339 13.66 -35.85 4.38
C GLY A 339 14.56 -34.63 4.18
N ALA A 340 14.07 -33.66 3.42
CA ALA A 340 14.80 -32.42 3.13
C ALA A 340 14.29 -31.21 3.92
N ASN A 341 14.94 -30.06 3.73
CA ASN A 341 14.51 -28.80 4.31
C ASN A 341 13.39 -28.17 3.46
N GLY A 342 12.43 -27.56 4.16
CA GLY A 342 11.41 -26.70 3.54
C GLY A 342 11.99 -25.37 3.06
N GLY A 343 11.27 -24.70 2.16
CA GLY A 343 11.63 -23.37 1.67
C GLY A 343 10.99 -22.26 2.50
N ASN A 344 11.55 -21.05 2.38
CA ASN A 344 10.96 -19.82 2.91
C ASN A 344 9.99 -19.22 1.90
N GLY A 345 8.86 -18.67 2.39
CA GLY A 345 7.97 -17.86 1.54
C GLY A 345 8.61 -16.52 1.18
N GLY A 346 8.13 -15.90 0.11
CA GLY A 346 8.59 -14.59 -0.33
C GLY A 346 8.00 -13.46 0.53
N ALA A 347 8.70 -12.34 0.61
CA ALA A 347 8.18 -11.14 1.24
C ALA A 347 7.11 -10.47 0.36
N GLY A 348 6.17 -9.76 0.98
CA GLY A 348 5.29 -8.85 0.23
C GLY A 348 6.05 -7.66 -0.36
N GLY A 349 5.43 -6.97 -1.31
CA GLY A 349 5.92 -5.70 -1.84
C GLY A 349 5.56 -4.53 -0.93
N ASN A 350 6.34 -3.46 -1.01
CA ASN A 350 6.04 -2.22 -0.29
C ASN A 350 4.86 -1.49 -0.96
N SER A 351 4.05 -0.81 -0.16
CA SER A 351 3.02 0.12 -0.62
C SER A 351 3.61 1.33 -1.35
N GLY A 352 2.87 1.89 -2.30
CA GLY A 352 3.16 3.20 -2.87
C GLY A 352 2.78 4.31 -1.88
N SER A 353 3.60 5.35 -1.79
CA SER A 353 3.21 6.56 -1.06
C SER A 353 2.23 7.39 -1.89
N GLY A 354 1.22 7.98 -1.25
CA GLY A 354 0.39 8.96 -1.93
C GLY A 354 1.15 10.23 -2.31
N GLY A 355 0.68 10.90 -3.35
CA GLY A 355 1.21 12.19 -3.79
C GLY A 355 0.95 13.31 -2.78
N ILE A 356 1.78 14.36 -2.83
CA ILE A 356 1.78 15.48 -1.89
C ILE A 356 0.90 16.64 -2.41
N ASP A 357 0.29 17.40 -1.48
CA ASP A 357 -0.41 18.71 -1.58
C ASP A 357 -1.97 18.69 -1.61
N GLY A 358 -2.58 19.60 -0.83
CA GLY A 358 -4.03 19.75 -0.55
C GLY A 358 -4.60 18.72 0.45
N THR A 359 -4.46 17.44 0.15
CA THR A 359 -4.55 16.26 1.04
C THR A 359 -3.58 15.22 0.47
N PHE A 360 -2.80 14.49 1.30
CA PHE A 360 -1.97 13.43 0.72
C PHE A 360 -2.89 12.40 0.06
N GLY A 361 -2.49 11.90 -1.11
CA GLY A 361 -3.10 10.68 -1.63
C GLY A 361 -3.01 9.57 -0.58
N THR A 362 -3.95 8.63 -0.58
CA THR A 362 -3.84 7.47 0.31
C THR A 362 -2.60 6.66 -0.05
N ASN A 363 -1.82 6.28 0.95
CA ASN A 363 -0.82 5.23 0.74
C ASN A 363 -1.56 3.93 0.39
N GLY A 364 -1.01 3.14 -0.53
CA GLY A 364 -1.52 1.81 -0.75
C GLY A 364 -1.24 0.88 0.43
N LEU A 365 -1.79 -0.31 0.41
CA LEU A 365 -1.49 -1.37 1.35
C LEU A 365 -0.16 -2.04 1.00
N GLY A 366 0.59 -2.49 2.00
CA GLY A 366 1.72 -3.39 1.77
C GLY A 366 1.24 -4.79 1.39
N GLY A 367 2.03 -5.52 0.61
CA GLY A 367 1.74 -6.90 0.25
C GLY A 367 1.88 -7.87 1.42
N ALA A 368 1.02 -8.89 1.47
CA ALA A 368 1.18 -9.99 2.42
C ALA A 368 2.41 -10.84 2.08
N GLY A 369 3.13 -11.34 3.09
CA GLY A 369 4.20 -12.33 2.90
C GLY A 369 3.64 -13.72 2.60
N GLY A 370 4.41 -14.52 1.86
CA GLY A 370 4.09 -15.92 1.57
C GLY A 370 4.43 -16.85 2.73
N ALA A 371 3.70 -17.96 2.83
CA ALA A 371 3.94 -18.99 3.83
C ALA A 371 5.22 -19.80 3.53
N GLY A 372 6.00 -20.10 4.56
CA GLY A 372 7.04 -21.12 4.51
C GLY A 372 6.45 -22.54 4.60
N SER A 373 7.25 -23.56 4.28
CA SER A 373 6.81 -24.97 4.43
C SER A 373 6.77 -25.39 5.91
N SER A 374 5.69 -26.07 6.31
CA SER A 374 5.44 -26.49 7.70
C SER A 374 6.06 -27.85 8.09
N VAL A 375 6.65 -28.61 7.16
CA VAL A 375 7.17 -29.96 7.43
C VAL A 375 8.43 -30.29 6.59
N GLY A 376 9.44 -30.87 7.24
CA GLY A 376 10.61 -31.53 6.64
C GLY A 376 11.40 -32.30 7.72
N GLY A 377 11.41 -33.64 7.64
CA GLY A 377 11.86 -34.54 8.72
C GLY A 377 13.36 -34.57 8.96
N ASN A 378 13.88 -33.64 9.76
CA ASN A 378 14.89 -33.83 10.81
C ASN A 378 14.88 -32.56 11.69
N THR A 379 15.17 -32.66 12.98
CA THR A 379 15.07 -31.55 13.95
C THR A 379 15.90 -30.32 13.55
N GLY A 380 15.26 -29.29 13.01
CA GLY A 380 15.88 -28.01 12.69
C GLY A 380 14.84 -26.96 12.27
N THR A 381 14.32 -26.23 13.26
CA THR A 381 13.59 -24.95 13.16
C THR A 381 12.45 -24.86 12.13
N THR A 382 11.22 -24.72 12.65
CA THR A 382 10.06 -24.16 11.94
C THR A 382 10.50 -23.00 11.03
N GLY A 383 10.30 -23.14 9.72
CA GLY A 383 10.54 -22.05 8.76
C GLY A 383 9.74 -20.83 9.21
N VAL A 384 10.45 -19.79 9.65
CA VAL A 384 9.87 -18.50 10.00
C VAL A 384 9.08 -17.99 8.80
N ASN A 385 7.82 -17.62 9.02
CA ASN A 385 6.96 -16.96 8.03
C ASN A 385 7.77 -15.91 7.26
N GLY A 386 7.65 -15.88 5.92
CA GLY A 386 8.23 -14.82 5.12
C GLY A 386 7.78 -13.48 5.70
N ALA A 387 8.75 -12.65 6.10
CA ALA A 387 8.44 -11.35 6.67
C ALA A 387 7.51 -10.59 5.70
N THR A 388 6.42 -10.02 6.24
CA THR A 388 5.61 -9.04 5.53
C THR A 388 6.55 -7.97 4.97
N GLY A 389 6.39 -7.63 3.68
CA GLY A 389 7.18 -6.59 3.03
C GLY A 389 7.09 -5.29 3.82
N GLY A 390 8.26 -4.74 4.17
CA GLY A 390 8.50 -3.36 4.61
C GLY A 390 7.51 -2.71 5.58
N THR A 391 7.81 -2.80 6.89
CA THR A 391 7.47 -1.85 7.98
C THR A 391 6.04 -1.28 8.10
N GLY A 392 5.08 -1.85 7.37
CA GLY A 392 3.70 -1.35 7.26
C GLY A 392 2.64 -2.33 7.76
N SER A 393 3.01 -3.52 8.26
CA SER A 393 2.05 -4.49 8.81
C SER A 393 2.31 -4.68 10.29
N SER A 394 1.49 -4.03 11.11
CA SER A 394 1.23 -4.56 12.44
C SER A 394 0.23 -5.71 12.28
N THR A 395 0.38 -6.78 13.06
CA THR A 395 -0.70 -7.79 13.22
C THR A 395 -1.84 -7.24 14.09
N LEU A 396 -1.70 -6.01 14.60
CA LEU A 396 -2.67 -5.36 15.46
C LEU A 396 -3.78 -4.78 14.60
N THR A 397 -4.99 -5.28 14.78
CA THR A 397 -6.18 -4.67 14.19
C THR A 397 -6.52 -3.35 14.90
N ASN A 398 -6.35 -3.32 16.22
CA ASN A 398 -6.56 -2.17 17.07
C ASN A 398 -5.39 -2.02 18.06
N ALA A 399 -5.06 -0.78 18.43
CA ALA A 399 -4.06 -0.50 19.45
C ALA A 399 -4.36 0.81 20.18
N SER A 400 -4.23 0.81 21.50
CA SER A 400 -4.60 1.94 22.36
C SER A 400 -3.41 2.59 23.05
N VAL A 401 -3.49 3.90 23.24
CA VAL A 401 -2.58 4.68 24.10
C VAL A 401 -3.36 5.44 25.17
N PRO A 402 -2.72 5.72 26.33
CA PRO A 402 -3.34 6.57 27.34
C PRO A 402 -3.60 7.98 26.80
N LEU A 403 -4.81 8.48 27.06
CA LEU A 403 -5.22 9.85 26.80
C LEU A 403 -5.49 10.54 28.14
N THR A 404 -4.85 11.67 28.35
CA THR A 404 -4.96 12.43 29.60
C THR A 404 -5.60 13.79 29.34
N MET A 405 -6.60 14.15 30.13
CA MET A 405 -7.21 15.47 30.04
C MET A 405 -6.43 16.49 30.87
N LYS A 406 -6.12 17.64 30.27
CA LYS A 406 -5.60 18.82 30.97
C LYS A 406 -6.63 19.94 30.94
N SER A 407 -6.72 20.69 32.04
CA SER A 407 -7.64 21.82 32.17
C SER A 407 -9.10 21.48 31.83
N THR A 408 -9.49 20.21 31.98
CA THR A 408 -10.79 19.63 31.58
C THR A 408 -10.98 19.46 30.07
N THR A 409 -10.49 20.38 29.24
CA THR A 409 -10.86 20.46 27.81
C THR A 409 -9.78 20.01 26.83
N ASN A 410 -8.54 19.81 27.26
CA ASN A 410 -7.43 19.51 26.36
C ASN A 410 -7.05 18.02 26.45
N PRO A 411 -7.41 17.18 25.45
CA PRO A 411 -6.98 15.79 25.39
C PRO A 411 -5.51 15.71 24.96
N ILE A 412 -4.68 15.04 25.76
CA ILE A 412 -3.23 14.94 25.54
C ILE A 412 -2.82 13.49 25.39
N VAL A 413 -1.97 13.21 24.40
CA VAL A 413 -1.22 11.96 24.25
C VAL A 413 0.28 12.24 24.22
N TYR A 414 1.08 11.20 24.37
CA TYR A 414 2.54 11.28 24.33
C TYR A 414 3.07 10.64 23.06
N ILE A 415 3.92 11.36 22.34
CA ILE A 415 4.56 10.88 21.10
C ILE A 415 6.06 11.11 21.13
N SER A 416 6.81 10.32 20.36
CA SER A 416 8.22 10.52 20.07
C SER A 416 8.39 10.70 18.56
N VAL A 417 9.01 11.80 18.14
CA VAL A 417 9.30 12.07 16.72
C VAL A 417 10.78 11.79 16.45
N ASN A 418 11.08 11.10 15.34
CA ASN A 418 12.44 10.75 14.92
C ASN A 418 13.28 10.06 16.01
N GLY A 419 12.67 9.18 16.80
CA GLY A 419 13.33 8.51 17.92
C GLY A 419 13.75 9.44 19.08
N GLY A 420 13.18 10.64 19.14
CA GLY A 420 13.41 11.62 20.19
C GLY A 420 12.77 11.27 21.53
N GLN A 421 12.76 12.27 22.43
CA GLN A 421 12.08 12.12 23.71
C GLN A 421 10.56 12.02 23.48
N SER A 422 9.89 11.21 24.29
CA SER A 422 8.43 11.21 24.36
C SER A 422 7.93 12.53 24.99
N VAL A 423 7.04 13.23 24.30
CA VAL A 423 6.56 14.57 24.64
C VAL A 423 5.04 14.70 24.49
N PRO A 424 4.40 15.59 25.27
CA PRO A 424 2.96 15.76 25.23
C PRO A 424 2.50 16.58 24.02
N VAL A 425 1.50 16.07 23.31
CA VAL A 425 0.80 16.76 22.22
C VAL A 425 -0.71 16.72 22.43
N GLU A 426 -1.39 17.78 22.03
CA GLU A 426 -2.86 17.86 22.06
C GLU A 426 -3.45 17.06 20.91
N VAL A 427 -4.48 16.25 21.17
CA VAL A 427 -5.26 15.56 20.15
C VAL A 427 -6.33 16.52 19.64
N ASP A 428 -6.21 16.93 18.38
CA ASP A 428 -7.04 17.99 17.82
C ASP A 428 -7.75 17.48 16.56
N THR A 429 -9.05 17.25 16.65
CA THR A 429 -9.85 16.88 15.47
C THR A 429 -10.11 18.07 14.55
N GLY A 430 -10.10 19.31 15.04
CA GLY A 430 -10.30 20.54 14.28
C GLY A 430 -9.13 20.87 13.33
N SER A 431 -7.94 20.32 13.60
CA SER A 431 -6.76 20.46 12.74
C SER A 431 -6.33 19.15 12.04
N THR A 432 -5.41 19.27 11.08
CA THR A 432 -4.83 18.14 10.33
C THR A 432 -3.32 18.28 10.30
N GLY A 433 -2.60 17.20 10.61
CA GLY A 433 -1.14 17.18 10.62
C GLY A 433 -0.52 17.29 12.01
N LEU A 434 0.76 16.96 12.12
CA LEU A 434 1.51 17.16 13.35
C LEU A 434 2.39 18.40 13.26
N VAL A 435 2.11 19.37 14.13
CA VAL A 435 2.94 20.55 14.35
C VAL A 435 3.63 20.42 15.69
N ILE A 436 4.96 20.47 15.71
CA ILE A 436 5.74 20.25 16.93
C ILE A 436 6.95 21.19 17.00
N GLU A 437 7.25 21.65 18.21
CA GLU A 437 8.43 22.45 18.47
C GLU A 437 9.73 21.71 18.10
N SER A 438 10.54 22.32 17.24
CA SER A 438 11.74 21.72 16.65
C SER A 438 12.78 21.30 17.69
N GLN A 439 12.80 21.94 18.86
CA GLN A 439 13.72 21.61 19.95
C GLN A 439 13.49 20.22 20.56
N TYR A 440 12.33 19.60 20.32
CA TYR A 440 12.02 18.25 20.81
C TYR A 440 12.25 17.15 19.75
N VAL A 441 12.64 17.53 18.53
CA VAL A 441 12.87 16.59 17.43
C VAL A 441 14.36 16.49 17.13
N PRO A 442 14.98 15.31 17.30
CA PRO A 442 16.37 15.11 16.89
C PRO A 442 16.55 15.42 15.41
N THR A 443 17.57 16.22 15.08
CA THR A 443 17.87 16.60 13.69
C THR A 443 18.82 15.61 13.00
N ALA A 444 19.45 14.71 13.76
CA ALA A 444 20.25 13.63 13.20
C ALA A 444 19.36 12.70 12.35
N ASN A 445 19.76 12.46 11.10
CA ASN A 445 19.06 11.63 10.12
C ASN A 445 17.63 12.10 9.74
N LEU A 446 17.25 13.33 10.09
CA LEU A 446 15.93 13.88 9.74
C LEU A 446 15.76 14.09 8.21
N GLY A 447 16.85 14.08 7.45
CA GLY A 447 16.86 14.28 6.01
C GLY A 447 16.74 15.75 5.61
N SER A 448 16.50 15.99 4.32
CA SER A 448 16.20 17.33 3.80
C SER A 448 14.75 17.72 4.08
N SER A 449 14.50 19.02 4.25
CA SER A 449 13.13 19.53 4.28
C SER A 449 12.39 19.17 2.99
N ILE A 450 11.10 18.82 3.13
CA ILE A 450 10.20 18.47 2.03
C ILE A 450 9.17 19.57 1.75
N GLY A 451 9.16 20.65 2.55
CA GLY A 451 8.18 21.72 2.45
C GLY A 451 8.35 22.76 3.55
N SER A 452 7.67 23.89 3.37
CA SER A 452 7.57 24.95 4.38
C SER A 452 6.34 25.81 4.11
N GLY A 453 5.78 26.43 5.14
CA GLY A 453 4.63 27.31 5.00
C GLY A 453 4.39 28.20 6.21
N THR A 454 3.22 28.81 6.22
CA THR A 454 2.72 29.65 7.32
C THR A 454 1.30 29.19 7.68
N ALA A 455 1.04 29.00 8.97
CA ALA A 455 -0.26 28.59 9.48
C ALA A 455 -0.63 29.38 10.73
N SER A 456 -1.88 29.23 11.17
CA SER A 456 -2.41 29.91 12.35
C SER A 456 -3.35 29.03 13.15
N TYR A 457 -3.30 29.13 14.48
CA TYR A 457 -4.32 28.60 15.38
C TYR A 457 -5.33 29.68 15.76
N VAL A 458 -6.60 29.29 15.87
CA VAL A 458 -7.69 30.14 16.36
C VAL A 458 -7.36 30.53 17.80
N GLY A 459 -7.08 31.82 18.04
CA GLY A 459 -6.53 32.29 19.32
C GLY A 459 -5.31 33.21 19.19
N GLY A 460 -4.81 33.43 17.97
CA GLY A 460 -3.87 34.52 17.65
C GLY A 460 -2.41 34.11 17.50
N LEU A 461 -2.12 32.82 17.34
CA LEU A 461 -0.79 32.36 16.95
C LEU A 461 -0.72 32.26 15.43
N THR A 462 0.17 33.01 14.79
CA THR A 462 0.63 32.77 13.41
C THR A 462 2.09 32.31 13.47
N TYR A 463 2.43 31.24 12.77
CA TYR A 463 3.75 30.64 12.80
C TYR A 463 4.18 30.17 11.42
N ASN A 464 5.49 30.16 11.21
CA ASN A 464 6.10 29.51 10.05
C ASN A 464 6.55 28.11 10.47
N TYR A 465 6.44 27.17 9.55
CA TYR A 465 6.87 25.80 9.75
C TYR A 465 7.75 25.32 8.60
N THR A 466 8.58 24.33 8.90
CA THR A 466 9.33 23.55 7.92
C THR A 466 8.95 22.09 8.07
N THR A 467 8.51 21.46 6.99
CA THR A 467 8.05 20.07 6.98
C THR A 467 9.21 19.12 6.70
N TYR A 468 9.28 18.03 7.45
CA TYR A 468 10.24 16.92 7.27
C TYR A 468 9.51 15.59 7.19
N SER A 469 10.05 14.64 6.40
CA SER A 469 9.56 13.26 6.40
C SER A 469 10.26 12.48 7.51
N THR A 470 9.52 12.09 8.55
CA THR A 470 10.08 11.33 9.68
C THR A 470 9.02 10.47 10.38
N THR A 471 9.46 9.66 11.34
CA THR A 471 8.59 8.73 12.07
C THR A 471 7.98 9.38 13.31
N VAL A 472 6.74 9.00 13.61
CA VAL A 472 6.05 9.35 14.85
C VAL A 472 5.72 8.05 15.59
N ASN A 473 6.14 7.97 16.85
CA ASN A 473 5.96 6.80 17.70
C ASN A 473 5.06 7.16 18.89
N PHE A 474 3.93 6.49 19.03
CA PHE A 474 2.95 6.69 20.11
C PHE A 474 3.22 5.81 21.35
N GLY A 475 4.27 4.97 21.31
CA GLY A 475 4.55 3.93 22.29
C GLY A 475 3.98 2.57 21.88
N ASN A 476 4.29 1.52 22.65
CA ASN A 476 3.74 0.16 22.47
C ASN A 476 3.90 -0.43 21.04
N GLY A 477 4.89 0.02 20.28
CA GLY A 477 5.10 -0.43 18.88
C GLY A 477 4.20 0.24 17.85
N ILE A 478 3.39 1.24 18.24
CA ILE A 478 2.55 2.03 17.35
C ILE A 478 3.42 3.13 16.74
N VAL A 479 4.00 2.84 15.58
CA VAL A 479 4.96 3.72 14.89
C VAL A 479 4.53 3.91 13.45
N THR A 480 4.50 5.16 12.98
CA THR A 480 4.21 5.46 11.59
C THR A 480 5.36 5.08 10.67
N GLN A 481 5.06 4.87 9.39
CA GLN A 481 6.05 5.09 8.34
C GLN A 481 6.49 6.56 8.34
N PRO A 482 7.65 6.90 7.73
CA PRO A 482 8.03 8.29 7.54
C PRO A 482 6.89 9.10 6.90
N THR A 483 6.47 10.17 7.57
CA THR A 483 5.35 11.03 7.20
C THR A 483 5.70 12.49 7.46
N GLY A 484 4.93 13.41 6.88
CA GLY A 484 5.15 14.85 7.02
C GLY A 484 4.94 15.32 8.46
N VAL A 485 5.98 15.89 9.07
CA VAL A 485 5.93 16.52 10.39
C VAL A 485 6.40 17.96 10.27
N ASP A 486 5.57 18.88 10.73
CA ASP A 486 5.84 20.32 10.70
C ASP A 486 6.61 20.75 11.94
N LEU A 487 7.83 21.23 11.71
CA LEU A 487 8.69 21.74 12.76
C LEU A 487 8.57 23.26 12.86
N VAL A 488 8.24 23.72 14.06
CA VAL A 488 8.07 25.14 14.39
C VAL A 488 9.08 25.58 15.45
N SER A 489 9.40 26.86 15.50
CA SER A 489 10.32 27.39 16.51
C SER A 489 10.02 28.84 16.85
N GLY A 490 10.50 29.29 18.02
CA GLY A 490 10.39 30.67 18.47
C GLY A 490 9.52 30.84 19.72
N SER A 491 9.78 31.92 20.47
CA SER A 491 9.17 32.15 21.79
C SER A 491 7.64 32.27 21.77
N ALA A 492 7.05 32.79 20.69
CA ALA A 492 5.60 32.88 20.55
C ALA A 492 4.93 31.50 20.55
N VAL A 493 5.50 30.54 19.80
CA VAL A 493 5.03 29.16 19.75
C VAL A 493 5.20 28.49 21.11
N ASN A 494 6.40 28.58 21.69
CA ASN A 494 6.72 27.96 22.98
C ASN A 494 5.80 28.45 24.11
N ASN A 495 5.47 29.74 24.12
CA ASN A 495 4.55 30.31 25.11
C ASN A 495 3.11 29.82 24.89
N TYR A 496 2.67 29.73 23.62
CA TYR A 496 1.33 29.29 23.26
C TYR A 496 1.10 27.81 23.57
N PHE A 497 2.05 26.92 23.27
CA PHE A 497 1.93 25.52 23.66
C PHE A 497 2.13 25.33 25.17
N GLY A 498 3.03 26.11 25.78
CA GLY A 498 3.33 26.06 27.21
C GLY A 498 2.12 26.33 28.13
N GLN A 499 1.20 27.24 27.76
CA GLN A 499 -0.04 27.46 28.52
C GLN A 499 -0.93 26.20 28.59
N PHE A 500 -0.95 25.41 27.51
CA PHE A 500 -1.65 24.13 27.46
C PHE A 500 -0.77 22.96 27.89
N GLY A 501 0.50 23.18 28.24
CA GLY A 501 1.43 22.14 28.74
C GLY A 501 1.70 21.04 27.72
N ILE A 502 1.56 21.39 26.46
CA ILE A 502 1.93 20.59 25.30
C ILE A 502 3.16 21.22 24.66
N VAL A 503 3.74 20.54 23.68
CA VAL A 503 4.83 21.09 22.84
C VAL A 503 4.54 20.96 21.35
N GLY A 504 3.31 20.57 21.04
CA GLY A 504 2.81 20.34 19.69
C GLY A 504 1.33 19.97 19.70
N VAL A 505 0.75 19.98 18.50
CA VAL A 505 -0.64 19.64 18.25
C VAL A 505 -0.65 18.51 17.22
N LEU A 506 -1.36 17.44 17.56
CA LEU A 506 -1.61 16.28 16.71
C LEU A 506 -3.00 16.44 16.08
N GLY A 507 -3.03 17.08 14.92
CA GLY A 507 -4.20 17.23 14.07
C GLY A 507 -4.62 15.90 13.44
N ILE A 508 -5.80 15.41 13.84
CA ILE A 508 -6.35 14.11 13.40
C ILE A 508 -7.61 14.22 12.54
N GLY A 509 -8.05 15.43 12.18
CA GLY A 509 -9.18 15.66 11.29
C GLY A 509 -8.86 15.28 9.83
N PRO A 510 -9.71 14.51 9.12
CA PRO A 510 -9.50 14.18 7.70
C PRO A 510 -9.76 15.32 6.69
N ASN A 511 -10.58 16.31 7.03
CA ASN A 511 -11.16 17.28 6.10
C ASN A 511 -11.40 18.66 6.72
N ASN A 512 -10.38 19.30 7.29
CA ASN A 512 -10.53 20.60 7.95
C ASN A 512 -10.48 21.82 7.00
N GLY A 513 -10.25 21.59 5.70
CA GLY A 513 -10.22 22.67 4.70
C GLY A 513 -9.01 23.59 4.76
N PHE A 514 -7.97 23.28 5.54
CA PHE A 514 -6.73 24.06 5.62
C PHE A 514 -5.59 23.39 4.83
N PRO A 515 -4.77 24.15 4.07
CA PRO A 515 -3.60 23.61 3.38
C PRO A 515 -2.54 23.22 4.42
N GLY A 516 -2.49 21.94 4.76
CA GLY A 516 -1.54 21.42 5.73
C GLY A 516 -1.74 19.94 6.02
N THR A 517 -1.07 19.09 5.23
CA THR A 517 -0.76 17.69 5.52
C THR A 517 -1.95 16.74 5.74
N SER A 518 -1.73 15.43 5.63
CA SER A 518 -2.70 14.38 6.00
C SER A 518 -2.46 14.10 7.47
N THR A 519 -3.49 13.63 8.15
CA THR A 519 -3.31 13.14 9.53
C THR A 519 -2.15 12.15 9.60
N ILE A 520 -1.36 12.23 10.68
CA ILE A 520 -0.28 11.27 10.96
C ILE A 520 -0.82 9.83 11.08
N VAL A 521 -2.12 9.68 11.39
CA VAL A 521 -2.76 8.38 11.59
C VAL A 521 -2.81 7.57 10.30
N THR A 522 -2.99 8.20 9.14
CA THR A 522 -3.02 7.45 7.87
C THR A 522 -1.64 6.88 7.48
N ALA A 523 -0.57 7.31 8.14
CA ALA A 523 0.77 6.74 8.01
C ALA A 523 1.05 5.58 8.97
N LEU A 524 0.09 5.19 9.82
CA LEU A 524 0.22 4.00 10.65
C LEU A 524 0.12 2.71 9.81
N PRO A 525 0.75 1.62 10.27
CA PRO A 525 0.77 0.35 9.55
C PRO A 525 -0.56 -0.41 9.66
N GLY A 526 -0.98 -1.03 8.55
CA GLY A 526 -2.09 -1.99 8.51
C GLY A 526 -3.42 -1.35 8.90
N ALA A 527 -4.26 -2.09 9.62
CA ALA A 527 -5.60 -1.63 9.99
C ALA A 527 -5.60 -0.42 10.96
N LEU A 528 -4.48 -0.12 11.62
CA LEU A 528 -4.34 1.02 12.53
C LEU A 528 -4.55 2.37 11.84
N ASN A 529 -4.46 2.43 10.51
CA ASN A 529 -4.70 3.65 9.73
C ASN A 529 -6.18 3.92 9.39
N ASN A 530 -7.09 3.03 9.77
CA ASN A 530 -8.51 3.15 9.42
C ASN A 530 -9.22 4.32 10.14
N GLY A 531 -8.76 4.66 11.34
CA GLY A 531 -9.40 5.66 12.19
C GLY A 531 -8.86 5.68 13.61
N VAL A 532 -9.48 6.54 14.42
CA VAL A 532 -9.17 6.72 15.84
C VAL A 532 -10.44 6.86 16.66
N LEU A 533 -10.61 6.04 17.70
CA LEU A 533 -11.59 6.24 18.75
C LEU A 533 -11.00 7.14 19.84
N ILE A 534 -11.66 8.27 20.09
CA ILE A 534 -11.35 9.17 21.21
C ILE A 534 -12.34 8.84 22.32
N ASN A 535 -11.85 8.35 23.46
CA ASN A 535 -12.67 8.02 24.61
C ASN A 535 -12.12 8.75 25.85
N GLU A 536 -12.46 10.03 25.97
CA GLU A 536 -12.06 10.86 27.12
C GLU A 536 -12.54 10.29 28.46
N PRO A 537 -13.79 9.79 28.60
CA PRO A 537 -14.26 9.17 29.84
C PRO A 537 -13.41 7.97 30.29
N ALA A 538 -12.92 7.16 29.34
CA ALA A 538 -12.03 6.04 29.64
C ALA A 538 -10.54 6.42 29.69
N GLY A 539 -10.18 7.64 29.27
CA GLY A 539 -8.79 8.08 29.16
C GLY A 539 -7.98 7.30 28.13
N VAL A 540 -8.60 6.98 26.98
CA VAL A 540 -7.97 6.16 25.93
C VAL A 540 -8.13 6.81 24.55
N LEU A 541 -7.05 6.75 23.77
CA LEU A 541 -7.06 6.97 22.32
C LEU A 541 -6.75 5.63 21.64
N GLU A 542 -7.63 5.13 20.79
CA GLU A 542 -7.48 3.80 20.16
C GLU A 542 -7.47 3.89 18.64
N PHE A 543 -6.37 3.45 18.02
CA PHE A 543 -6.17 3.39 16.58
C PHE A 543 -6.73 2.08 16.03
N GLY A 544 -7.25 2.11 14.80
CA GLY A 544 -7.80 0.93 14.13
C GLY A 544 -9.20 1.15 13.57
N PRO A 545 -9.87 0.08 13.09
CA PRO A 545 -11.32 0.09 12.85
C PRO A 545 -12.08 0.43 14.14
N ASN A 546 -13.28 1.03 14.05
CA ASN A 546 -14.09 1.30 15.25
C ASN A 546 -14.33 0.00 16.04
N PRO A 547 -13.85 -0.12 17.29
CA PRO A 547 -14.00 -1.34 18.08
C PRO A 547 -15.40 -1.46 18.72
N LEU A 548 -16.21 -0.40 18.67
CA LEU A 548 -17.54 -0.35 19.28
C LEU A 548 -18.64 -0.78 18.29
N PRO A 549 -19.81 -1.24 18.80
CA PRO A 549 -20.99 -1.46 17.97
C PRO A 549 -21.36 -0.21 17.18
N ALA A 550 -22.05 -0.36 16.05
CA ALA A 550 -22.43 0.79 15.21
C ALA A 550 -23.21 1.86 16.01
N GLY A 551 -22.58 3.00 16.26
CA GLY A 551 -23.21 4.22 16.77
C GLY A 551 -23.84 5.10 15.68
N THR A 552 -24.28 6.28 16.09
CA THR A 552 -24.86 7.26 15.15
C THR A 552 -23.74 7.86 14.30
N THR A 553 -23.84 7.72 12.98
CA THR A 553 -22.78 8.13 12.04
C THR A 553 -23.13 9.45 11.35
N VAL A 554 -22.14 10.32 11.21
CA VAL A 554 -22.19 11.49 10.33
C VAL A 554 -21.04 11.45 9.32
N THR A 555 -21.33 11.90 8.10
CA THR A 555 -20.33 12.01 7.03
C THR A 555 -19.66 13.37 7.07
N GLY A 556 -18.33 13.38 6.94
CA GLY A 556 -17.49 14.56 7.05
C GLY A 556 -16.86 14.67 8.44
N ALA A 557 -15.54 14.86 8.51
CA ALA A 557 -14.85 15.18 9.76
C ALA A 557 -13.63 16.08 9.51
N PRO A 558 -13.38 17.13 10.31
CA PRO A 558 -14.13 17.50 11.51
C PRO A 558 -15.43 18.26 11.22
N VAL A 559 -15.66 18.70 9.98
CA VAL A 559 -16.87 19.47 9.63
C VAL A 559 -17.95 18.55 9.07
N SER A 560 -19.12 18.59 9.70
CA SER A 560 -20.33 17.87 9.29
C SER A 560 -21.52 18.84 9.21
N THR A 561 -22.43 18.62 8.26
CA THR A 561 -23.72 19.33 8.24
C THR A 561 -24.70 18.62 9.16
N VAL A 562 -25.17 19.31 10.20
CA VAL A 562 -26.00 18.75 11.28
C VAL A 562 -27.13 19.72 11.65
N ASN A 563 -28.08 19.25 12.45
CA ASN A 563 -29.16 20.07 12.98
C ASN A 563 -28.83 20.52 14.40
N VAL A 564 -28.72 21.83 14.63
CA VAL A 564 -28.48 22.42 15.96
C VAL A 564 -29.77 23.01 16.50
N GLN A 565 -30.14 22.63 17.72
CA GLN A 565 -31.30 23.13 18.43
C GLN A 565 -30.89 23.87 19.71
N ILE A 566 -31.38 25.10 19.86
CA ILE A 566 -31.16 25.92 21.05
C ILE A 566 -32.47 26.01 21.85
N GLY A 567 -32.44 25.59 23.11
CA GLY A 567 -33.61 25.52 23.98
C GLY A 567 -34.72 24.65 23.38
N SER A 568 -35.92 25.19 23.31
CA SER A 568 -37.06 24.59 22.62
C SER A 568 -37.29 25.17 21.22
N GLY A 569 -36.29 25.83 20.63
CA GLY A 569 -36.36 26.44 19.31
C GLY A 569 -36.44 25.41 18.18
N THR A 570 -36.67 25.88 16.95
CA THR A 570 -36.62 25.03 15.75
C THR A 570 -35.18 24.62 15.45
N PRO A 571 -34.88 23.34 15.18
CA PRO A 571 -33.55 22.92 14.75
C PRO A 571 -33.12 23.63 13.47
N GLN A 572 -31.86 24.06 13.43
CA GLN A 572 -31.24 24.75 12.29
C GLN A 572 -30.19 23.84 11.65
N THR A 573 -30.32 23.58 10.34
CA THR A 573 -29.32 22.82 9.59
C THR A 573 -28.12 23.70 9.26
N VAL A 574 -26.99 23.43 9.90
CA VAL A 574 -25.77 24.26 9.81
C VAL A 574 -24.52 23.38 9.77
N PRO A 575 -23.42 23.85 9.17
CA PRO A 575 -22.14 23.16 9.28
C PRO A 575 -21.60 23.34 10.71
N VAL A 576 -21.14 22.26 11.32
CA VAL A 576 -20.55 22.23 12.66
C VAL A 576 -19.21 21.53 12.58
N MET A 577 -18.19 22.14 13.20
CA MET A 577 -16.88 21.53 13.40
C MET A 577 -16.85 20.82 14.75
N PHE A 578 -16.60 19.52 14.73
CA PHE A 578 -16.41 18.70 15.92
C PHE A 578 -14.92 18.72 16.29
N ASP A 579 -14.59 19.53 17.28
CA ASP A 579 -13.22 19.94 17.60
C ASP A 579 -12.84 19.60 19.04
N SER A 580 -12.07 18.54 19.23
CA SER A 580 -11.56 18.10 20.53
C SER A 580 -10.54 19.06 21.14
N GLY A 581 -9.85 19.86 20.33
CA GLY A 581 -8.94 20.93 20.77
C GLY A 581 -9.63 22.27 20.98
N GLY A 582 -10.90 22.40 20.59
CA GLY A 582 -11.68 23.64 20.54
C GLY A 582 -12.09 24.24 21.89
N LEU A 583 -11.49 23.80 23.00
CA LEU A 583 -11.81 24.24 24.36
C LEU A 583 -13.31 24.08 24.66
N HIS A 584 -14.00 25.16 25.03
CA HIS A 584 -15.44 25.18 25.29
C HIS A 584 -16.30 25.41 24.04
N GLY A 585 -15.69 25.59 22.86
CA GLY A 585 -16.34 25.79 21.57
C GLY A 585 -16.86 27.21 21.31
N THR A 586 -17.37 27.40 20.09
CA THR A 586 -17.88 28.69 19.59
C THR A 586 -19.22 28.50 18.88
N ILE A 587 -20.07 29.54 18.90
CA ILE A 587 -21.34 29.54 18.18
C ILE A 587 -21.58 30.87 17.45
N PRO A 588 -21.92 30.85 16.15
CA PRO A 588 -22.27 32.06 15.44
C PRO A 588 -23.57 32.67 15.98
N ALA A 589 -23.62 34.00 16.00
CA ALA A 589 -24.79 34.77 16.41
C ALA A 589 -26.08 34.35 15.65
N THR A 590 -25.93 33.97 14.39
CA THR A 590 -27.01 33.49 13.52
C THR A 590 -27.60 32.16 14.00
N VAL A 591 -26.76 31.23 14.45
CA VAL A 591 -27.20 29.92 14.97
C VAL A 591 -27.81 30.09 16.35
N LEU A 592 -27.22 30.93 17.21
CA LEU A 592 -27.74 31.20 18.55
C LEU A 592 -29.16 31.81 18.51
N GLY A 593 -29.43 32.69 17.55
CA GLY A 593 -30.78 33.20 17.29
C GLY A 593 -31.37 34.14 18.36
N THR A 594 -30.57 34.57 19.34
CA THR A 594 -31.01 35.46 20.44
C THR A 594 -30.77 36.95 20.16
N GLY A 595 -30.10 37.28 19.05
CA GLY A 595 -29.62 38.64 18.76
C GLY A 595 -28.30 39.01 19.47
N GLN A 596 -27.77 38.12 20.30
CA GLN A 596 -26.44 38.26 20.89
C GLN A 596 -25.35 38.06 19.83
N THR A 597 -24.39 38.99 19.76
CA THR A 597 -23.30 38.97 18.76
C THR A 597 -21.90 38.83 19.34
N SER A 598 -21.77 38.83 20.67
CA SER A 598 -20.50 38.66 21.39
C SER A 598 -20.73 38.13 22.81
N GLY A 599 -19.66 37.76 23.52
CA GLY A 599 -19.72 37.21 24.87
C GLY A 599 -19.90 35.69 24.86
N HIS A 600 -20.62 35.15 25.83
CA HIS A 600 -20.84 33.71 25.98
C HIS A 600 -22.34 33.39 26.00
N VAL A 601 -22.72 32.19 25.56
CA VAL A 601 -24.11 31.72 25.66
C VAL A 601 -24.53 31.74 27.15
N PRO A 602 -25.72 32.27 27.49
CA PRO A 602 -26.17 32.32 28.88
C PRO A 602 -26.22 30.93 29.52
N ALA A 603 -25.81 30.83 30.78
CA ALA A 603 -25.94 29.60 31.56
C ALA A 603 -27.41 29.16 31.65
N GLY A 604 -27.65 27.85 31.65
CA GLY A 604 -28.99 27.25 31.63
C GLY A 604 -29.57 27.09 30.21
N THR A 605 -28.81 27.38 29.16
CA THR A 605 -29.24 27.19 27.77
C THR A 605 -29.04 25.74 27.37
N LEU A 606 -30.11 25.04 26.99
CA LEU A 606 -30.03 23.71 26.40
C LEU A 606 -29.54 23.81 24.96
N ILE A 607 -28.53 23.02 24.60
CA ILE A 607 -28.02 22.88 23.24
C ILE A 607 -28.06 21.40 22.90
N SER A 608 -28.72 21.07 21.79
CA SER A 608 -28.83 19.71 21.29
C SER A 608 -28.42 19.66 19.83
N VAL A 609 -27.57 18.70 19.47
CA VAL A 609 -27.07 18.52 18.11
C VAL A 609 -27.50 17.16 17.59
N TYR A 610 -28.08 17.14 16.40
CA TYR A 610 -28.65 15.96 15.76
C TYR A 610 -28.07 15.77 14.37
N THR A 611 -28.10 14.54 13.87
CA THR A 611 -27.99 14.27 12.44
C THR A 611 -29.11 14.98 11.66
N THR A 612 -28.94 15.11 10.34
CA THR A 612 -29.93 15.75 9.48
C THR A 612 -31.26 14.99 9.39
N ASP A 613 -31.24 13.67 9.64
CA ASP A 613 -32.40 12.79 9.76
C ASP A 613 -32.99 12.70 11.18
N GLY A 614 -32.40 13.39 12.16
CA GLY A 614 -33.01 13.64 13.47
C GLY A 614 -32.56 12.72 14.61
N HIS A 615 -31.51 11.94 14.44
CA HIS A 615 -30.87 11.18 15.51
C HIS A 615 -30.00 12.10 16.38
N LEU A 616 -30.14 12.01 17.70
CA LEU A 616 -29.35 12.83 18.63
C LEU A 616 -27.88 12.39 18.61
N LEU A 617 -26.96 13.35 18.46
CA LEU A 617 -25.52 13.14 18.58
C LEU A 617 -25.05 13.41 20.00
N TYR A 618 -25.35 14.61 20.52
CA TYR A 618 -25.09 14.98 21.91
C TYR A 618 -26.00 16.13 22.35
N SER A 619 -26.16 16.31 23.66
CA SER A 619 -26.90 17.44 24.22
C SER A 619 -26.34 17.84 25.58
N TYR A 620 -26.34 19.14 25.88
CA TYR A 620 -25.95 19.63 27.19
C TYR A 620 -26.63 20.94 27.55
N THR A 621 -26.63 21.27 28.83
CA THR A 621 -27.08 22.59 29.32
C THR A 621 -25.86 23.40 29.73
N THR A 622 -25.71 24.58 29.14
CA THR A 622 -24.57 25.47 29.44
C THR A 622 -24.52 25.84 30.92
N THR A 623 -23.32 26.07 31.44
CA THR A 623 -23.10 26.57 32.79
C THR A 623 -22.25 27.84 32.76
N SER A 624 -21.99 28.46 33.91
CA SER A 624 -21.09 29.63 33.98
C SER A 624 -19.64 29.32 33.59
N THR A 625 -19.24 28.05 33.58
CA THR A 625 -17.87 27.59 33.29
C THR A 625 -17.80 26.60 32.13
N ASN A 626 -18.93 26.26 31.51
CA ASN A 626 -18.99 25.41 30.34
C ASN A 626 -20.05 25.97 29.38
N THR A 627 -19.62 26.85 28.48
CA THR A 627 -20.50 27.58 27.57
C THR A 627 -19.73 28.04 26.33
N LEU A 628 -20.41 28.04 25.18
CA LEU A 628 -19.84 28.47 23.90
C LEU A 628 -19.61 29.99 23.88
N ALA A 629 -18.51 30.42 23.30
CA ALA A 629 -18.30 31.84 22.97
C ALA A 629 -19.12 32.22 21.74
N VAL A 630 -19.81 33.36 21.77
CA VAL A 630 -20.61 33.85 20.64
C VAL A 630 -19.71 34.61 19.68
N THR A 631 -19.27 33.92 18.62
CA THR A 631 -18.31 34.42 17.64
C THR A 631 -18.31 33.55 16.37
N GLY A 632 -17.54 33.94 15.37
CA GLY A 632 -17.27 33.13 14.18
C GLY A 632 -18.44 33.05 13.18
N THR A 633 -18.20 32.29 12.11
CA THR A 633 -19.17 32.02 11.03
C THR A 633 -19.65 30.57 10.99
N GLN A 634 -19.01 29.70 11.78
CA GLN A 634 -19.32 28.28 11.93
C GLN A 634 -19.35 27.94 13.43
N MET A 635 -20.17 26.97 13.83
CA MET A 635 -20.16 26.47 15.21
C MET A 635 -19.05 25.43 15.39
N GLU A 636 -18.30 25.55 16.47
CA GLU A 636 -17.31 24.57 16.94
C GLU A 636 -17.81 23.96 18.25
N THR A 637 -17.84 22.64 18.34
CA THR A 637 -18.41 21.95 19.51
C THR A 637 -17.59 22.15 20.78
N GLY A 638 -16.28 22.37 20.64
CA GLY A 638 -15.32 22.15 21.72
C GLY A 638 -15.32 20.70 22.20
N TYR A 639 -14.82 20.50 23.41
CA TYR A 639 -14.65 19.18 24.05
C TYR A 639 -15.96 18.43 24.37
N GLU A 640 -17.11 19.11 24.40
CA GLU A 640 -18.36 18.59 24.98
C GLU A 640 -18.80 17.21 24.43
N PRO A 641 -18.89 16.96 23.11
CA PRO A 641 -19.27 15.64 22.61
C PRO A 641 -18.28 14.53 23.02
N PHE A 642 -16.98 14.85 23.07
CA PHE A 642 -15.92 13.90 23.42
C PHE A 642 -15.89 13.59 24.93
N ALA A 643 -16.23 14.57 25.76
CA ALA A 643 -16.34 14.41 27.20
C ALA A 643 -17.55 13.55 27.63
N GLN A 644 -18.61 13.53 26.82
CA GLN A 644 -19.82 12.78 27.12
C GLN A 644 -19.69 11.30 26.74
N GLN A 645 -18.98 10.99 25.65
CA GLN A 645 -19.01 9.66 25.05
C GLN A 645 -17.81 9.41 24.11
N PRO A 646 -17.53 8.15 23.78
CA PRO A 646 -16.58 7.81 22.73
C PRO A 646 -17.01 8.37 21.36
N VAL A 647 -16.07 8.99 20.65
CA VAL A 647 -16.27 9.46 19.28
C VAL A 647 -15.18 8.87 18.39
N TYR A 648 -15.58 8.10 17.38
CA TYR A 648 -14.67 7.53 16.41
C TYR A 648 -14.54 8.43 15.18
N ILE A 649 -13.30 8.72 14.77
CA ILE A 649 -12.95 9.43 13.55
C ILE A 649 -12.45 8.40 12.53
N GLY A 650 -13.23 8.15 11.48
CA GLY A 650 -12.86 7.27 10.37
C GLY A 650 -12.26 8.03 9.19
N TYR A 651 -11.24 7.46 8.56
CA TYR A 651 -10.55 8.07 7.41
C TYR A 651 -11.06 7.61 6.03
N SER A 652 -12.14 6.81 6.01
CA SER A 652 -12.78 6.30 4.79
C SER A 652 -14.20 6.88 4.59
N PRO A 653 -14.62 7.19 3.34
CA PRO A 653 -13.80 7.28 2.12
C PRO A 653 -12.80 8.46 2.20
N SER A 654 -11.68 8.31 1.49
CA SER A 654 -10.54 9.24 1.55
C SER A 654 -10.95 10.71 1.41
N GLY A 655 -10.36 11.59 2.22
CA GLY A 655 -10.51 13.04 2.13
C GLY A 655 -11.82 13.62 2.67
N VAL A 656 -12.84 12.80 2.97
CA VAL A 656 -14.11 13.25 3.59
C VAL A 656 -14.16 12.86 5.07
N GLY A 657 -13.81 11.61 5.35
CA GLY A 657 -13.89 11.03 6.68
C GLY A 657 -15.31 10.86 7.22
N THR A 658 -15.42 10.18 8.35
CA THR A 658 -16.68 9.91 9.05
C THR A 658 -16.50 10.11 10.54
N MET A 659 -17.57 10.48 11.25
CA MET A 659 -17.60 10.43 12.71
C MET A 659 -18.70 9.51 13.17
N VAL A 660 -18.39 8.66 14.15
CA VAL A 660 -19.35 7.77 14.80
C VAL A 660 -19.44 8.15 16.28
N PHE A 661 -20.67 8.37 16.73
CA PHE A 661 -21.03 8.73 18.09
C PHE A 661 -21.56 7.46 18.77
N ASP A 662 -20.70 6.84 19.57
CA ASP A 662 -20.96 5.56 20.20
C ASP A 662 -21.44 5.80 21.63
N THR A 663 -22.65 5.33 21.95
CA THR A 663 -23.31 5.53 23.25
C THR A 663 -23.39 4.25 24.07
#